data_AF-A0A9N9QNL5-F1
#
_entry.id   AF-A0A9N9QNL5-F1
#
_cell.length_a   1.000
_cell.length_b   1.000
_cell.length_c   1.000
_cell.angle_alpha   90.00
_cell.angle_beta   90.00
_cell.angle_gamma   90.00
#
_symmetry.space_group_name_H-M   'P 1'
#
loop_
_entity.id
_entity.type
_entity.pdbx_description
1 polymer ?
#
loop_
_entity_poly.entity_id
_entity_poly.type
_entity_poly.pdbx_seq_one_letter_code
_entity_poly.pdbx_strand_id
1 'polypeptide(L)'
;MAFCKPLKKDLFRLNSWLKSKRLYYEIRPRSKVKLFAPNPDKKPPFTRKVAPKVPSSEITQIGPRLNAMGIQMLSKRIYEQVFLGESPNVDKINKKIIEHSKKELEKHQIMVDSSTILPEVDFKLPPLKGKNIEEHFWNIGQEQTENYKKLVIDLIENKIPEPPEEWLMQPGWTRYITGLEPQKVDFPLEEALVFDIEVCLMAGKMPILATAVSNKAWYGWVSELLIDNSSNTISNCQLSGLIPLESQNPKIIIGHNVSYDRARIKEQYLLEKSKTRFLDTMSLHISVSGLTSYQRAIMKSSKLNEDDEYLSKNSSLNNLADVYKLYCQKTLSKDTRNIFVEGSLTDIKEDFQKCMKYCSGDVTATYNVVKELFPLFLDRFPHPVTLSGMLELGTAYLPINSNWTRYLGDSEQAFEDLEHESRIILAQKANEACQLLHDEEFKEDLWMWDEDWDVKSIKMKSSFKKSVGKVEEAMKKEEEDEEVDELEEKFRDLWETRELLPKVKTLLPGYPNWYRKLCTKFDQAPDDWVPGPHLLSTSMKITPKLLSLTWEGFPLHYLKDKGWGFLVPFSDDLDYARKLPLKQLLEKCPLLNEKRDNEVNGKEALKNIVKSVDEHLMKKEFYNRLKKDKTGGLYKGSGLWCNTEIEDCCWFFKLPHKDGASHNVGNPLAKDFLTKFSENVLAGDSVSAEEVLSIARKLSYWRNNRARILEQMVLWLGEEDLPGVMKNSGMNFGAIIPQVVVCGTLTRRAMEPTWMTASNADKERVGSELRAMVQAPPGYSIVGADVDSQELWIASVLGDAHHAKTHGSTPLGWMTLSGTKAKNTDMHSVTAQAVGISRNHAKVINYARIYGAGQQFAERLLAQFNPAMSQSEARSKAQKMFNLTKGKKIYELRPEYLIDFPENRYFGKWQAFEMAKLHNKTLEEMFVDTKWVGGTESAMFNRLEQIANSPQPTTPFLNGRLTRALEIKDGKYLTTRVNWVVQSGAVDFLHLMLSCMKWIMGDKIRFCISFHDEVRYLVPDRYKYQAALALHVANLMTRSFCVTKLGLNDLPHSVAFFSSVEVDKVLRKECDNDCVTPSNPHGLHKGYGIGTGEALDIYKAIEKANGQYSWWNSQQTDKR
;
A
#
# COMPACT_ATOMS: atom_id res chain seq x y z
N MET A 1 -23.83 -16.77 -52.49
CA MET A 1 -24.39 -17.83 -53.35
C MET A 1 -25.42 -18.60 -52.52
N ALA A 2 -26.70 -18.29 -52.72
CA ALA A 2 -27.63 -19.10 -53.53
C ALA A 2 -28.22 -20.26 -52.73
N PHE A 3 -29.38 -20.06 -52.06
CA PHE A 3 -30.77 -20.16 -52.56
C PHE A 3 -31.31 -21.61 -52.36
N CYS A 4 -32.27 -21.82 -51.44
CA CYS A 4 -33.73 -21.89 -51.68
C CYS A 4 -34.18 -23.26 -52.24
N LYS A 5 -35.07 -24.04 -51.59
CA LYS A 5 -36.56 -23.92 -51.49
C LYS A 5 -37.16 -25.33 -51.87
N PRO A 6 -38.49 -25.59 -51.87
CA PRO A 6 -39.50 -25.57 -50.78
C PRO A 6 -40.57 -26.71 -50.94
N LEU A 7 -41.79 -26.48 -50.42
CA LEU A 7 -43.11 -27.13 -50.66
C LEU A 7 -43.43 -28.36 -49.79
N LYS A 8 -44.37 -28.35 -48.83
CA LYS A 8 -45.73 -27.76 -48.62
C LYS A 8 -46.84 -28.32 -49.54
N LYS A 9 -47.83 -28.95 -48.87
CA LYS A 9 -49.21 -29.41 -49.24
C LYS A 9 -49.30 -30.95 -49.15
N ASP A 10 -50.20 -31.55 -48.38
CA ASP A 10 -51.66 -31.37 -48.41
C ASP A 10 -52.40 -31.43 -47.06
N LEU A 11 -53.58 -30.81 -47.08
CA LEU A 11 -54.60 -30.74 -46.05
C LEU A 11 -55.54 -31.97 -46.06
N PHE A 12 -56.27 -32.09 -44.95
CA PHE A 12 -57.60 -32.70 -44.75
C PHE A 12 -57.69 -34.17 -44.31
N ARG A 13 -57.82 -34.30 -42.98
CA ARG A 13 -59.03 -34.73 -42.23
C ARG A 13 -58.97 -36.07 -41.47
N LEU A 14 -59.14 -35.87 -40.17
CA LEU A 14 -59.89 -36.65 -39.18
C LEU A 14 -59.24 -37.87 -38.52
N ASN A 15 -59.18 -37.73 -37.19
CA ASN A 15 -59.29 -38.75 -36.15
C ASN A 15 -58.03 -39.49 -35.73
N SER A 16 -57.20 -38.84 -34.92
CA SER A 16 -57.28 -39.01 -33.45
C SER A 16 -56.19 -38.17 -32.79
N TRP A 17 -56.58 -37.23 -31.92
CA TRP A 17 -55.63 -36.42 -31.17
C TRP A 17 -55.57 -36.93 -29.73
N LEU A 18 -54.44 -37.58 -29.45
CA LEU A 18 -53.57 -37.38 -28.29
C LEU A 18 -54.07 -37.70 -26.87
N LYS A 19 -53.48 -38.77 -26.33
CA LYS A 19 -52.96 -38.79 -24.96
C LYS A 19 -51.56 -39.42 -24.92
N SER A 20 -50.53 -38.59 -24.95
CA SER A 20 -49.25 -38.89 -24.29
C SER A 20 -48.56 -37.58 -23.88
N LYS A 21 -48.11 -37.52 -22.61
CA LYS A 21 -46.78 -37.12 -22.13
C LYS A 21 -46.78 -36.27 -20.84
N ARG A 22 -45.82 -36.70 -19.99
CA ARG A 22 -44.93 -35.94 -19.10
C ARG A 22 -45.52 -35.39 -17.80
N LEU A 23 -45.10 -36.04 -16.71
CA LEU A 23 -45.07 -35.46 -15.38
C LEU A 23 -44.04 -34.32 -15.32
N TYR A 24 -44.55 -33.11 -15.09
CA TYR A 24 -43.94 -32.05 -14.31
C TYR A 24 -44.98 -31.68 -13.26
N TYR A 25 -44.64 -31.64 -11.98
CA TYR A 25 -45.53 -31.14 -10.94
C TYR A 25 -44.97 -29.86 -10.33
N GLU A 26 -45.57 -28.75 -10.75
CA GLU A 26 -45.61 -27.49 -10.01
C GLU A 26 -46.45 -27.68 -8.74
N ILE A 27 -45.93 -27.23 -7.60
CA ILE A 27 -46.71 -27.07 -6.38
C ILE A 27 -47.18 -25.61 -6.32
N ARG A 28 -48.46 -25.38 -6.60
CA ARG A 28 -49.18 -24.12 -6.33
C ARG A 28 -50.21 -24.32 -5.22
N PRO A 29 -50.50 -23.28 -4.42
CA PRO A 29 -51.29 -23.39 -3.19
C PRO A 29 -52.78 -23.61 -3.45
N ARG A 30 -53.38 -24.49 -2.64
CA ARG A 30 -54.82 -24.72 -2.56
C ARG A 30 -55.45 -23.73 -1.56
N SER A 31 -56.36 -22.90 -2.04
CA SER A 31 -57.71 -22.70 -1.45
C SER A 31 -58.46 -21.61 -2.22
N LYS A 32 -59.70 -21.91 -2.63
CA LYS A 32 -60.64 -20.94 -3.20
C LYS A 32 -61.43 -20.33 -2.05
N VAL A 33 -61.28 -19.03 -1.82
CA VAL A 33 -62.21 -18.25 -1.00
C VAL A 33 -63.22 -17.58 -1.94
N LYS A 34 -64.52 -17.74 -1.67
CA LYS A 34 -65.59 -16.99 -2.36
C LYS A 34 -65.52 -15.52 -1.94
N LEU A 35 -65.25 -14.63 -2.89
CA LEU A 35 -65.39 -13.18 -2.71
C LEU A 35 -66.88 -12.82 -2.71
N PHE A 36 -67.40 -12.38 -1.56
CA PHE A 36 -68.62 -11.58 -1.50
C PHE A 36 -68.21 -10.10 -1.58
N ALA A 37 -68.92 -9.31 -2.38
CA ALA A 37 -68.73 -7.87 -2.41
C ALA A 37 -69.08 -7.27 -1.03
N PRO A 38 -68.29 -6.29 -0.52
CA PRO A 38 -68.59 -5.65 0.75
C PRO A 38 -69.88 -4.83 0.63
N ASN A 39 -70.83 -5.10 1.54
CA ASN A 39 -72.03 -4.30 1.73
C ASN A 39 -71.63 -2.90 2.26
N PRO A 40 -71.98 -1.79 1.58
CA PRO A 40 -71.55 -0.44 1.97
C PRO A 40 -72.00 0.03 3.36
N ASP A 41 -73.01 -0.60 3.98
CA ASP A 41 -73.70 -0.03 5.14
C ASP A 41 -73.45 -0.73 6.49
N LYS A 42 -72.39 -1.54 6.64
CA LYS A 42 -72.08 -2.20 7.94
C LYS A 42 -70.82 -1.65 8.63
N LYS A 43 -71.04 -0.85 9.68
CA LYS A 43 -69.98 -0.46 10.65
C LYS A 43 -69.59 -1.66 11.52
N PRO A 44 -68.29 -2.00 11.69
CA PRO A 44 -67.86 -3.08 12.57
C PRO A 44 -67.83 -2.63 14.04
N PRO A 45 -68.07 -3.55 15.00
CA PRO A 45 -68.11 -3.24 16.42
C PRO A 45 -66.68 -3.15 17.01
N PHE A 46 -66.45 -2.08 17.75
CA PHE A 46 -65.23 -1.83 18.51
C PHE A 46 -65.34 -2.52 19.88
N THR A 47 -64.55 -3.56 20.14
CA THR A 47 -64.30 -4.05 21.52
C THR A 47 -62.81 -4.08 21.78
N ARG A 48 -62.40 -3.25 22.74
CA ARG A 48 -61.03 -2.89 23.12
C ARG A 48 -60.48 -3.93 24.11
N LYS A 49 -59.56 -4.80 23.69
CA LYS A 49 -58.70 -5.55 24.63
C LYS A 49 -57.56 -4.63 25.06
N VAL A 50 -57.46 -4.37 26.36
CA VAL A 50 -56.43 -3.53 26.98
C VAL A 50 -55.13 -4.33 27.07
N ALA A 51 -54.11 -3.91 26.31
CA ALA A 51 -52.73 -4.31 26.50
C ALA A 51 -52.14 -3.62 27.75
N PRO A 52 -51.17 -4.22 28.46
CA PRO A 52 -50.54 -3.60 29.62
C PRO A 52 -49.86 -2.29 29.21
N LYS A 53 -50.18 -1.21 29.94
CA LYS A 53 -49.60 0.12 29.74
C LYS A 53 -48.10 0.09 30.05
N VAL A 54 -47.28 0.10 29.00
CA VAL A 54 -45.93 0.69 29.05
C VAL A 54 -46.12 2.21 29.25
N PRO A 55 -45.37 2.89 30.13
CA PRO A 55 -45.49 4.34 30.29
C PRO A 55 -45.14 5.01 28.97
N SER A 56 -46.12 5.62 28.33
CA SER A 56 -45.96 6.44 27.15
C SER A 56 -45.29 7.75 27.56
N SER A 57 -43.98 7.85 27.36
CA SER A 57 -43.38 9.17 27.13
C SER A 57 -43.85 9.65 25.77
N GLU A 58 -44.51 10.80 25.75
CA GLU A 58 -44.95 11.49 24.54
C GLU A 58 -43.76 11.67 23.59
N ILE A 59 -43.76 10.95 22.47
CA ILE A 59 -42.81 11.20 21.38
C ILE A 59 -43.40 12.34 20.56
N THR A 60 -43.11 13.58 20.97
CA THR A 60 -43.13 14.71 20.04
C THR A 60 -42.20 14.37 18.87
N GLN A 61 -42.73 14.22 17.66
CA GLN A 61 -41.92 14.10 16.43
C GLN A 61 -41.22 15.45 16.20
N ILE A 62 -39.99 15.56 16.70
CA ILE A 62 -39.09 16.68 16.45
C ILE A 62 -38.43 16.39 15.10
N GLY A 63 -38.54 17.31 14.13
CA GLY A 63 -37.83 17.18 12.84
C GLY A 63 -36.30 17.17 13.02
N PRO A 64 -35.54 16.81 11.97
CA PRO A 64 -34.08 16.70 12.04
C PRO A 64 -33.43 18.03 12.46
N ARG A 65 -32.50 17.97 13.42
CA ARG A 65 -31.77 19.15 13.90
C ARG A 65 -30.80 19.65 12.83
N LEU A 66 -31.02 20.87 12.32
CA LEU A 66 -30.14 21.53 11.34
C LEU A 66 -29.34 22.66 12.00
N ASN A 67 -28.09 22.85 11.57
CA ASN A 67 -27.28 24.00 11.98
C ASN A 67 -27.59 25.25 11.13
N ALA A 68 -26.94 26.39 11.43
CA ALA A 68 -27.12 27.65 10.71
C ALA A 68 -26.75 27.60 9.21
N MET A 69 -25.99 26.58 8.79
CA MET A 69 -25.55 26.30 7.42
C MET A 69 -26.37 25.18 6.75
N GLY A 70 -27.53 24.81 7.31
CA GLY A 70 -28.41 23.80 6.73
C GLY A 70 -27.92 22.35 6.87
N ILE A 71 -26.87 22.09 7.64
CA ILE A 71 -26.30 20.75 7.80
C ILE A 71 -27.03 20.01 8.92
N GLN A 72 -27.41 18.76 8.66
CA GLN A 72 -28.01 17.89 9.65
C GLN A 72 -27.00 17.47 10.72
N MET A 73 -27.36 17.76 11.97
CA MET A 73 -26.59 17.44 13.17
C MET A 73 -27.10 16.15 13.83
N LEU A 74 -26.40 15.68 14.88
CA LEU A 74 -26.85 14.52 15.66
C LEU A 74 -28.29 14.69 16.16
N SER A 75 -29.00 13.56 16.36
CA SER A 75 -30.31 13.56 17.01
C SER A 75 -30.19 14.11 18.43
N LYS A 76 -31.27 14.70 18.95
CA LYS A 76 -31.26 15.33 20.27
C LYS A 76 -30.84 14.36 21.39
N ARG A 77 -31.27 13.10 21.31
CA ARG A 77 -30.95 12.08 22.33
C ARG A 77 -29.49 11.67 22.31
N ILE A 78 -28.88 11.52 21.13
CA ILE A 78 -27.45 11.18 21.04
C ILE A 78 -26.62 12.39 21.46
N TYR A 79 -27.01 13.59 21.04
CA TYR A 79 -26.36 14.83 21.42
C TYR A 79 -26.27 15.00 22.94
N GLU A 80 -27.39 14.84 23.64
CA GLU A 80 -27.47 14.95 25.10
C GLU A 80 -26.64 13.89 25.84
N GLN A 81 -26.33 12.75 25.21
CA GLN A 81 -25.49 11.69 25.79
C GLN A 81 -23.99 11.93 25.57
N VAL A 82 -23.61 12.62 24.49
CA VAL A 82 -22.19 12.83 24.11
C VAL A 82 -21.68 14.20 24.61
N PHE A 83 -22.48 15.26 24.46
CA PHE A 83 -22.12 16.63 24.82
C PHE A 83 -22.78 17.03 26.14
N LEU A 84 -22.35 16.38 27.24
CA LEU A 84 -22.89 16.62 28.59
C LEU A 84 -22.58 18.05 29.08
N GLY A 85 -23.61 18.81 29.42
CA GLY A 85 -23.47 20.13 30.06
C GLY A 85 -23.08 21.29 29.13
N GLU A 86 -22.83 21.02 27.86
CA GLU A 86 -22.66 22.04 26.83
C GLU A 86 -24.03 22.31 26.19
N SER A 87 -24.81 23.24 26.75
CA SER A 87 -25.91 23.80 25.97
C SER A 87 -25.32 24.39 24.69
N PRO A 88 -25.88 24.12 23.49
CA PRO A 88 -25.38 24.69 22.26
C PRO A 88 -25.38 26.20 22.46
N ASN A 89 -24.19 26.79 22.54
CA ASN A 89 -23.99 28.18 22.88
C ASN A 89 -24.32 29.01 21.61
N VAL A 90 -25.57 28.92 21.16
CA VAL A 90 -26.12 29.59 19.97
C VAL A 90 -25.92 31.10 20.10
N ASP A 91 -25.86 31.61 21.33
CA ASP A 91 -25.77 33.04 21.66
C ASP A 91 -24.38 33.66 21.45
N LYS A 92 -23.33 32.87 21.16
CA LYS A 92 -21.97 33.39 20.86
C LYS A 92 -21.54 33.31 19.40
N ILE A 93 -22.38 32.81 18.49
CA ILE A 93 -22.00 32.75 17.08
C ILE A 93 -22.27 34.11 16.42
N ASN A 94 -21.21 34.76 15.93
CA ASN A 94 -21.32 36.06 15.30
C ASN A 94 -22.13 35.96 14.00
N LYS A 95 -23.38 36.43 14.02
CA LYS A 95 -24.30 36.42 12.87
C LYS A 95 -23.68 37.01 11.60
N LYS A 96 -22.79 38.01 11.74
CA LYS A 96 -22.08 38.63 10.61
C LYS A 96 -21.13 37.64 9.91
N ILE A 97 -20.49 36.74 10.66
CA ILE A 97 -19.58 35.73 10.09
C ILE A 97 -20.39 34.68 9.34
N ILE A 98 -21.52 34.20 9.89
CA ILE A 98 -22.39 33.24 9.20
C ILE A 98 -22.93 33.82 7.88
N GLU A 99 -23.40 35.07 7.88
CA GLU A 99 -23.87 35.73 6.66
C GLU A 99 -22.75 35.86 5.62
N HIS A 100 -21.52 36.17 6.06
CA HIS A 100 -20.37 36.19 5.19
C HIS A 100 -20.06 34.81 4.61
N SER A 101 -20.07 33.75 5.43
CA SER A 101 -19.88 32.37 4.99
C SER A 101 -20.94 31.96 3.96
N LYS A 102 -22.22 32.30 4.16
CA LYS A 102 -23.29 32.04 3.19
C LYS A 102 -23.03 32.73 1.85
N LYS A 103 -22.66 34.01 1.86
CA LYS A 103 -22.29 34.76 0.65
C LYS A 103 -21.07 34.15 -0.05
N GLU A 104 -20.11 33.64 0.71
CA GLU A 104 -18.93 32.98 0.16
C GLU A 104 -19.29 31.64 -0.49
N LEU A 105 -20.19 30.85 0.11
CA LEU A 105 -20.72 29.62 -0.50
C LEU A 105 -21.48 29.92 -1.81
N GLU A 106 -22.31 30.96 -1.83
CA GLU A 106 -23.02 31.41 -3.04
C GLU A 106 -22.05 31.81 -4.16
N LYS A 107 -20.97 32.52 -3.82
CA LYS A 107 -19.90 32.88 -4.77
C LYS A 107 -19.24 31.65 -5.41
N HIS A 108 -19.19 30.53 -4.68
CA HIS A 108 -18.68 29.26 -5.16
C HIS A 108 -19.75 28.34 -5.78
N GLN A 109 -20.95 28.86 -6.05
CA GLN A 109 -22.09 28.13 -6.65
C GLN A 109 -22.61 26.98 -5.79
N ILE A 110 -22.51 27.10 -4.46
CA ILE A 110 -22.98 26.10 -3.50
C ILE A 110 -24.31 26.56 -2.91
N MET A 111 -25.40 25.84 -3.22
CA MET A 111 -26.74 26.13 -2.70
C MET A 111 -26.99 25.43 -1.37
N VAL A 112 -27.07 26.20 -0.29
CA VAL A 112 -27.19 25.72 1.10
C VAL A 112 -28.48 24.90 1.33
N ASP A 113 -29.58 25.23 0.65
CA ASP A 113 -30.90 24.63 0.87
C ASP A 113 -31.10 23.23 0.23
N SER A 114 -30.07 22.69 -0.44
CA SER A 114 -30.18 21.45 -1.23
C SER A 114 -29.69 20.18 -0.51
N SER A 115 -29.45 20.25 0.80
CA SER A 115 -28.89 19.15 1.60
C SER A 115 -29.84 17.95 1.71
N THR A 116 -29.34 16.76 1.43
CA THR A 116 -30.08 15.50 1.62
C THR A 116 -30.22 15.21 3.12
N ILE A 117 -31.45 15.04 3.60
CA ILE A 117 -31.74 14.66 4.99
C ILE A 117 -31.68 13.14 5.12
N LEU A 118 -30.89 12.66 6.08
CA LEU A 118 -30.77 11.26 6.46
C LEU A 118 -31.79 10.92 7.57
N PRO A 119 -32.24 9.65 7.69
CA PRO A 119 -33.10 9.23 8.79
C PRO A 119 -32.44 9.49 10.16
N GLU A 120 -33.24 9.66 11.21
CA GLU A 120 -32.69 9.82 12.55
C GLU A 120 -32.24 8.48 13.13
N VAL A 121 -31.13 8.50 13.86
CA VAL A 121 -30.59 7.35 14.59
C VAL A 121 -30.73 7.64 16.06
N ASP A 122 -31.37 6.73 16.79
CA ASP A 122 -31.61 6.86 18.22
C ASP A 122 -31.34 5.53 18.93
N PHE A 123 -30.35 5.54 19.83
CA PHE A 123 -30.08 4.44 20.77
C PHE A 123 -29.32 4.97 22.00
N LYS A 124 -29.20 4.13 23.03
CA LYS A 124 -28.50 4.47 24.27
C LYS A 124 -27.02 4.13 24.17
N LEU A 125 -26.17 5.13 24.35
CA LEU A 125 -24.72 5.01 24.41
C LEU A 125 -24.25 4.52 25.79
N PRO A 126 -23.07 3.90 25.88
CA PRO A 126 -22.43 3.66 27.18
C PRO A 126 -22.14 5.00 27.88
N PRO A 127 -22.27 5.03 29.22
CA PRO A 127 -22.05 6.25 29.98
C PRO A 127 -20.60 6.72 29.85
N LEU A 128 -20.41 8.02 29.66
CA LEU A 128 -19.08 8.62 29.63
C LEU A 128 -18.40 8.47 30.99
N LYS A 129 -17.12 8.08 30.98
CA LYS A 129 -16.25 8.09 32.17
C LYS A 129 -15.67 9.49 32.42
N GLY A 130 -16.47 10.41 32.94
CA GLY A 130 -16.05 11.79 33.22
C GLY A 130 -17.17 12.80 32.99
N LYS A 131 -16.86 14.10 33.06
CA LYS A 131 -17.85 15.17 32.87
C LYS A 131 -18.16 15.43 31.40
N ASN A 132 -17.18 15.21 30.51
CA ASN A 132 -17.30 15.45 29.07
C ASN A 132 -16.51 14.41 28.27
N ILE A 133 -16.61 14.48 26.95
CA ILE A 133 -15.93 13.55 26.04
C ILE A 133 -14.40 13.63 26.14
N GLU A 134 -13.84 14.80 26.46
CA GLU A 134 -12.39 14.97 26.60
C GLU A 134 -11.84 14.25 27.82
N GLU A 135 -12.50 14.42 28.97
CA GLU A 135 -12.16 13.73 30.21
C GLU A 135 -12.41 12.23 30.09
N HIS A 136 -13.43 11.82 29.32
CA HIS A 136 -13.66 10.42 28.99
C HIS A 136 -12.45 9.77 28.30
N PHE A 137 -11.94 10.37 27.23
CA PHE A 137 -10.77 9.84 26.51
C PHE A 137 -9.50 9.89 27.36
N TRP A 138 -9.34 10.91 28.21
CA TRP A 138 -8.26 10.95 29.18
C TRP A 138 -8.32 9.77 30.14
N ASN A 139 -9.48 9.55 30.78
CA ASN A 139 -9.67 8.52 31.79
C ASN A 139 -9.52 7.09 31.23
N ILE A 140 -10.11 6.78 30.07
CA ILE A 140 -9.92 5.46 29.45
C ILE A 140 -8.46 5.25 29.01
N GLY A 141 -7.79 6.31 28.55
CA GLY A 141 -6.39 6.26 28.18
C GLY A 141 -5.49 5.96 29.38
N GLN A 142 -5.73 6.64 30.52
CA GLN A 142 -5.02 6.37 31.77
C GLN A 142 -5.28 4.94 32.25
N GLU A 143 -6.53 4.51 32.37
CA GLU A 143 -6.89 3.17 32.83
C GLU A 143 -6.22 2.05 32.02
N GLN A 144 -6.08 2.24 30.71
CA GLN A 144 -5.46 1.26 29.81
C GLN A 144 -3.92 1.28 29.85
N THR A 145 -3.29 2.37 30.30
CA THR A 145 -1.83 2.56 30.22
C THR A 145 -1.14 2.64 31.58
N GLU A 146 -1.85 2.97 32.64
CA GLU A 146 -1.28 3.29 33.96
C GLU A 146 -0.42 2.15 34.51
N ASN A 147 -0.92 0.90 34.45
CA ASN A 147 -0.19 -0.27 34.93
C ASN A 147 1.12 -0.46 34.17
N TYR A 148 1.08 -0.38 32.84
CA TYR A 148 2.26 -0.53 31.99
C TYR A 148 3.24 0.63 32.15
N LYS A 149 2.74 1.86 32.29
CA LYS A 149 3.55 3.05 32.50
C LYS A 149 4.30 2.98 33.83
N LYS A 150 3.65 2.55 34.91
CA LYS A 150 4.27 2.32 36.22
C LYS A 150 5.41 1.30 36.12
N LEU A 151 5.15 0.16 35.47
CA LEU A 151 6.18 -0.86 35.24
C LEU A 151 7.41 -0.35 34.49
N VAL A 152 7.24 0.52 33.48
CA VAL A 152 8.37 1.11 32.75
C VAL A 152 9.12 2.12 33.61
N ILE A 153 8.41 2.96 34.37
CA ILE A 153 9.01 3.96 35.27
C ILE A 153 9.82 3.25 36.36
N ASP A 154 9.25 2.23 37.00
CA ASP A 154 9.91 1.43 38.02
C ASP A 154 11.19 0.76 37.47
N LEU A 155 11.18 0.34 36.19
CA LEU A 155 12.35 -0.22 35.52
C LEU A 155 13.47 0.81 35.31
N ILE A 156 13.14 2.02 34.84
CA ILE A 156 14.16 3.04 34.49
C ILE A 156 14.73 3.79 35.71
N GLU A 157 13.96 3.88 36.80
CA GLU A 157 14.39 4.57 38.04
C GLU A 157 15.40 3.74 38.84
N ASN A 158 15.29 2.42 38.79
CA ASN A 158 16.21 1.51 39.49
C ASN A 158 17.35 1.07 38.57
N LYS A 159 18.53 0.79 39.16
CA LYS A 159 19.67 0.27 38.39
C LYS A 159 19.46 -1.21 38.06
N ILE A 160 19.76 -1.61 36.82
CA ILE A 160 19.86 -3.03 36.45
C ILE A 160 21.11 -3.68 37.06
N PRO A 161 21.08 -4.99 37.36
CA PRO A 161 22.26 -5.73 37.81
C PRO A 161 23.33 -5.78 36.72
N GLU A 162 24.59 -6.00 37.10
CA GLU A 162 25.67 -6.22 36.14
C GLU A 162 25.48 -7.59 35.44
N PRO A 163 25.83 -7.71 34.14
CA PRO A 163 25.69 -8.96 33.42
C PRO A 163 26.62 -10.05 34.00
N PRO A 164 26.23 -11.34 33.91
CA PRO A 164 27.07 -12.44 34.41
C PRO A 164 28.38 -12.53 33.61
N GLU A 165 29.46 -12.91 34.30
CA GLU A 165 30.79 -13.08 33.67
C GLU A 165 30.83 -14.26 32.69
N GLU A 166 30.10 -15.34 33.02
CA GLU A 166 29.98 -16.57 32.25
C GLU A 166 28.51 -16.95 32.07
N TRP A 167 28.11 -17.23 30.82
CA TRP A 167 26.76 -17.68 30.47
C TRP A 167 26.71 -19.20 30.35
N LEU A 168 25.68 -19.84 30.89
CA LEU A 168 25.46 -21.28 30.72
C LEU A 168 24.81 -21.58 29.37
N MET A 169 25.42 -22.47 28.60
CA MET A 169 24.86 -23.02 27.36
C MET A 169 23.92 -24.19 27.69
N GLN A 170 22.72 -23.87 28.19
CA GLN A 170 21.68 -24.85 28.52
C GLN A 170 20.34 -24.51 27.84
N PRO A 171 19.55 -25.49 27.40
CA PRO A 171 18.34 -25.24 26.62
C PRO A 171 17.24 -24.63 27.51
N GLY A 172 16.55 -23.64 26.96
CA GLY A 172 15.52 -22.88 27.66
C GLY A 172 16.08 -21.69 28.44
N TRP A 173 15.30 -21.18 29.40
CA TRP A 173 15.67 -20.00 30.17
C TRP A 173 16.56 -20.31 31.37
N THR A 174 17.61 -19.51 31.53
CA THR A 174 18.47 -19.46 32.72
C THR A 174 18.37 -18.10 33.36
N ARG A 175 18.13 -18.05 34.67
CA ARG A 175 18.07 -16.85 35.49
C ARG A 175 19.37 -16.67 36.27
N TYR A 176 19.91 -15.46 36.25
CA TYR A 176 21.16 -15.07 36.91
C TYR A 176 20.88 -13.94 37.90
N ILE A 177 21.18 -14.17 39.17
CA ILE A 177 21.08 -13.17 40.25
C ILE A 177 22.47 -12.99 40.85
N THR A 178 22.87 -11.75 41.08
CA THR A 178 24.19 -11.45 41.66
C THR A 178 24.37 -12.15 43.00
N GLY A 179 25.40 -12.99 43.10
CA GLY A 179 25.74 -13.73 44.32
C GLY A 179 24.98 -15.05 44.53
N LEU A 180 24.13 -15.46 43.60
CA LEU A 180 23.46 -16.78 43.61
C LEU A 180 23.87 -17.60 42.39
N GLU A 181 23.76 -18.92 42.50
CA GLU A 181 23.99 -19.83 41.37
C GLU A 181 22.90 -19.67 40.29
N PRO A 182 23.23 -19.89 39.00
CA PRO A 182 22.26 -19.82 37.91
C PRO A 182 21.10 -20.81 38.09
N GLN A 183 19.87 -20.35 37.89
CA GLN A 183 18.65 -21.15 38.08
C GLN A 183 17.94 -21.37 36.75
N LYS A 184 17.61 -22.63 36.41
CA LYS A 184 16.75 -22.92 35.26
C LYS A 184 15.31 -22.52 35.59
N VAL A 185 14.66 -21.82 34.67
CA VAL A 185 13.26 -21.39 34.79
C VAL A 185 12.52 -21.66 33.50
N ASP A 186 11.19 -21.76 33.55
CA ASP A 186 10.38 -21.98 32.35
C ASP A 186 10.16 -20.67 31.57
N PHE A 187 10.06 -19.54 32.29
CA PHE A 187 9.90 -18.20 31.73
C PHE A 187 10.39 -17.12 32.71
N PRO A 188 10.69 -15.89 32.23
CA PRO A 188 11.07 -14.78 33.10
C PRO A 188 9.97 -14.38 34.09
N LEU A 189 10.35 -14.22 35.36
CA LEU A 189 9.42 -14.08 36.49
C LEU A 189 8.96 -12.63 36.73
N GLU A 190 9.77 -11.63 36.36
CA GLU A 190 9.42 -10.23 36.55
C GLU A 190 8.49 -9.68 35.44
N GLU A 191 7.75 -8.62 35.77
CA GLU A 191 6.71 -8.03 34.92
C GLU A 191 7.23 -6.97 33.93
N ALA A 192 8.45 -6.45 34.13
CA ALA A 192 9.10 -5.49 33.25
C ALA A 192 10.48 -6.01 32.84
N LEU A 193 10.71 -6.13 31.53
CA LEU A 193 11.92 -6.73 30.96
C LEU A 193 12.41 -5.90 29.78
N VAL A 194 13.72 -5.67 29.70
CA VAL A 194 14.38 -5.31 28.43
C VAL A 194 14.84 -6.61 27.78
N PHE A 195 14.57 -6.78 26.49
CA PHE A 195 14.64 -8.06 25.80
C PHE A 195 15.14 -7.90 24.36
N ASP A 196 15.95 -8.85 23.92
CA ASP A 196 16.52 -8.91 22.56
C ASP A 196 16.73 -10.37 22.13
N ILE A 197 16.56 -10.65 20.83
CA ILE A 197 16.66 -12.00 20.24
C ILE A 197 17.62 -11.98 19.05
N GLU A 198 18.47 -13.01 18.98
CA GLU A 198 19.30 -13.29 17.82
C GLU A 198 18.92 -14.58 17.08
N VAL A 199 19.11 -14.54 15.75
CA VAL A 199 18.73 -15.59 14.81
C VAL A 199 19.90 -15.86 13.86
N CYS A 200 20.21 -17.13 13.62
CA CYS A 200 21.16 -17.53 12.59
C CYS A 200 20.45 -17.61 11.23
N LEU A 201 20.74 -16.65 10.33
CA LEU A 201 20.04 -16.55 9.04
C LEU A 201 20.26 -17.78 8.14
N MET A 202 21.42 -18.43 8.26
CA MET A 202 21.74 -19.65 7.52
C MET A 202 20.93 -20.88 8.01
N ALA A 203 20.57 -20.92 9.29
CA ALA A 203 19.83 -22.03 9.89
C ALA A 203 18.30 -21.89 9.71
N GLY A 204 17.79 -20.67 9.63
CA GLY A 204 16.37 -20.38 9.42
C GLY A 204 15.89 -19.12 10.14
N LYS A 205 14.58 -19.06 10.45
CA LYS A 205 13.95 -17.90 11.11
C LYS A 205 13.72 -18.07 12.62
N MET A 206 14.00 -19.27 13.13
CA MET A 206 13.79 -19.62 14.53
C MET A 206 14.79 -18.91 15.45
N PRO A 207 14.39 -18.51 16.66
CA PRO A 207 15.29 -17.90 17.62
C PRO A 207 16.40 -18.87 18.03
N ILE A 208 17.63 -18.37 18.17
CA ILE A 208 18.80 -19.17 18.61
C ILE A 208 19.23 -18.75 20.01
N LEU A 209 19.40 -17.46 20.24
CA LEU A 209 19.74 -16.88 21.54
C LEU A 209 18.75 -15.76 21.86
N ALA A 210 18.46 -15.59 23.14
CA ALA A 210 17.82 -14.37 23.61
C ALA A 210 18.36 -13.96 24.97
N THR A 211 18.40 -12.65 25.20
CA THR A 211 18.81 -12.10 26.49
C THR A 211 17.75 -11.17 27.02
N ALA A 212 17.53 -11.20 28.33
CA ALA A 212 16.62 -10.28 29.00
C ALA A 212 17.19 -9.79 30.32
N VAL A 213 16.79 -8.59 30.74
CA VAL A 213 17.16 -8.04 32.06
C VAL A 213 15.95 -7.38 32.73
N SER A 214 15.82 -7.60 34.03
CA SER A 214 14.94 -6.88 34.94
C SER A 214 15.77 -6.16 35.99
N ASN A 215 15.12 -5.39 36.88
CA ASN A 215 15.80 -4.77 38.02
C ASN A 215 16.38 -5.79 39.03
N LYS A 216 16.00 -7.07 38.92
CA LYS A 216 16.37 -8.12 39.88
C LYS A 216 17.37 -9.13 39.32
N ALA A 217 17.25 -9.46 38.03
CA ALA A 217 17.98 -10.59 37.45
C ALA A 217 18.25 -10.40 35.94
N TRP A 218 19.30 -11.06 35.47
CA TRP A 218 19.56 -11.31 34.05
C TRP A 218 18.99 -12.66 33.64
N TYR A 219 18.65 -12.78 32.37
CA TYR A 219 18.13 -13.99 31.76
C TYR A 219 18.84 -14.27 30.44
N GLY A 220 19.21 -15.53 30.23
CA GLY A 220 19.70 -16.04 28.95
C GLY A 220 18.86 -17.22 28.50
N TRP A 221 18.36 -17.17 27.27
CA TRP A 221 17.65 -18.27 26.63
C TRP A 221 18.52 -18.85 25.52
N VAL A 222 18.65 -20.17 25.49
CA VAL A 222 19.35 -20.90 24.43
C VAL A 222 18.40 -21.87 23.77
N SER A 223 18.39 -21.86 22.43
CA SER A 223 17.59 -22.77 21.63
C SER A 223 18.11 -24.20 21.72
N GLU A 224 17.20 -25.17 21.72
CA GLU A 224 17.53 -26.60 21.63
C GLU A 224 18.34 -26.91 20.35
N LEU A 225 18.08 -26.15 19.28
CA LEU A 225 18.76 -26.28 17.99
C LEU A 225 20.26 -25.99 18.02
N LEU A 226 20.74 -25.21 18.99
CA LEU A 226 22.17 -24.93 19.12
C LEU A 226 22.91 -26.11 19.80
N ILE A 227 22.19 -26.89 20.60
CA ILE A 227 22.73 -27.99 21.37
C ILE A 227 22.66 -29.28 20.55
N ASP A 228 21.55 -29.51 19.86
CA ASP A 228 21.36 -30.61 18.94
C ASP A 228 22.18 -30.38 17.66
N ASN A 229 23.24 -31.16 17.46
CA ASN A 229 24.14 -31.07 16.30
C ASN A 229 23.48 -31.53 14.97
N SER A 230 22.14 -31.52 14.86
CA SER A 230 21.46 -31.87 13.62
C SER A 230 21.62 -30.76 12.59
N SER A 231 22.53 -30.96 11.64
CA SER A 231 22.84 -30.09 10.51
C SER A 231 21.69 -29.89 9.51
N ASN A 232 20.48 -30.34 9.80
CA ASN A 232 19.34 -30.22 8.90
C ASN A 232 18.68 -28.85 9.08
N THR A 233 18.62 -28.09 8.00
CA THR A 233 17.79 -26.89 7.88
C THR A 233 16.36 -27.24 8.27
N ILE A 234 15.88 -26.75 9.41
CA ILE A 234 14.52 -27.01 9.85
C ILE A 234 13.60 -26.15 9.01
N SER A 235 13.04 -26.77 7.97
CA SER A 235 12.08 -26.14 7.06
C SER A 235 10.75 -25.81 7.75
N ASN A 236 10.42 -26.48 8.86
CA ASN A 236 9.15 -26.32 9.56
C ASN A 236 9.33 -25.59 10.90
N CYS A 237 8.98 -24.31 10.94
CA CYS A 237 8.90 -23.55 12.19
C CYS A 237 7.78 -24.15 13.06
N GLN A 238 8.13 -24.75 14.20
CA GLN A 238 7.17 -25.28 15.17
C GLN A 238 7.02 -24.34 16.37
N LEU A 239 5.85 -24.37 17.01
CA LEU A 239 5.54 -23.53 18.17
C LEU A 239 6.44 -23.86 19.38
N SER A 240 6.90 -25.11 19.52
CA SER A 240 7.79 -25.56 20.59
C SER A 240 9.17 -24.89 20.55
N GLY A 241 9.68 -24.55 19.36
CA GLY A 241 10.98 -23.91 19.21
C GLY A 241 10.97 -22.38 19.44
N LEU A 242 9.84 -21.79 19.80
CA LEU A 242 9.74 -20.36 20.14
C LEU A 242 10.01 -20.07 21.61
N ILE A 243 10.32 -18.81 21.90
CA ILE A 243 10.66 -18.37 23.25
C ILE A 243 9.38 -18.22 24.10
N PRO A 244 9.26 -18.92 25.23
CA PRO A 244 8.16 -18.73 26.18
C PRO A 244 8.42 -17.51 27.07
N LEU A 245 7.42 -16.65 27.26
CA LEU A 245 7.49 -15.48 28.16
C LEU A 245 6.33 -15.40 29.14
N GLU A 246 5.45 -16.39 29.17
CA GLU A 246 4.13 -16.46 29.80
C GLU A 246 3.83 -15.42 30.91
N SER A 247 2.66 -14.78 30.80
CA SER A 247 2.07 -14.01 31.90
C SER A 247 0.57 -13.83 31.72
N GLN A 248 -0.20 -14.28 32.72
CA GLN A 248 -1.62 -13.95 32.88
C GLN A 248 -1.82 -12.53 33.45
N ASN A 249 -0.77 -11.96 34.05
CA ASN A 249 -0.73 -10.60 34.58
C ASN A 249 -0.22 -9.61 33.52
N PRO A 250 -0.52 -8.31 33.67
CA PRO A 250 0.07 -7.28 32.82
C PRO A 250 1.60 -7.31 32.89
N LYS A 251 2.24 -7.59 31.76
CA LYS A 251 3.70 -7.65 31.60
C LYS A 251 4.11 -6.69 30.47
N ILE A 252 5.23 -5.98 30.61
CA ILE A 252 5.77 -5.10 29.57
C ILE A 252 7.16 -5.56 29.15
N ILE A 253 7.32 -5.71 27.83
CA ILE A 253 8.58 -6.08 27.20
C ILE A 253 9.06 -4.89 26.38
N ILE A 254 10.31 -4.50 26.62
CA ILE A 254 10.95 -3.37 25.97
C ILE A 254 12.11 -3.90 25.13
N GLY A 255 12.23 -3.44 23.89
CA GLY A 255 13.30 -3.86 22.99
C GLY A 255 13.58 -2.82 21.92
N HIS A 256 14.54 -3.11 21.06
CA HIS A 256 14.84 -2.30 19.89
C HIS A 256 14.40 -3.05 18.63
N ASN A 257 13.40 -2.53 17.91
CA ASN A 257 12.70 -3.25 16.84
C ASN A 257 11.89 -4.46 17.34
N VAL A 258 11.08 -4.23 18.38
CA VAL A 258 10.30 -5.27 19.07
C VAL A 258 9.38 -6.06 18.16
N SER A 259 8.94 -5.51 17.02
CA SER A 259 8.13 -6.27 16.07
C SER A 259 8.85 -7.51 15.51
N TYR A 260 10.18 -7.44 15.38
CA TYR A 260 11.00 -8.58 14.99
C TYR A 260 11.07 -9.61 16.13
N ASP A 261 11.33 -9.16 17.35
CA ASP A 261 11.44 -10.05 18.51
C ASP A 261 10.11 -10.72 18.84
N ARG A 262 9.02 -9.95 18.75
CA ARG A 262 7.66 -10.40 19.04
C ARG A 262 7.23 -11.57 18.17
N ALA A 263 7.65 -11.60 16.90
CA ALA A 263 7.35 -12.70 15.99
C ALA A 263 7.98 -14.04 16.43
N ARG A 264 8.83 -14.07 17.46
CA ARG A 264 9.51 -15.27 17.96
C ARG A 264 9.10 -15.65 19.39
N ILE A 265 8.04 -15.01 19.89
CA ILE A 265 7.46 -15.27 21.20
C ILE A 265 6.26 -16.21 21.05
N LYS A 266 6.27 -17.31 21.79
CA LYS A 266 5.30 -18.40 21.68
C LYS A 266 3.85 -17.94 21.87
N GLU A 267 3.55 -17.22 22.94
CA GLU A 267 2.18 -16.87 23.35
C GLU A 267 1.51 -15.86 22.42
N GLN A 268 2.28 -15.21 21.53
CA GLN A 268 1.73 -14.25 20.57
C GLN A 268 0.92 -14.92 19.46
N TYR A 269 1.19 -16.20 19.18
CA TYR A 269 0.51 -17.00 18.17
C TYR A 269 -0.75 -17.70 18.68
N LEU A 270 -0.93 -17.79 20.01
CA LEU A 270 -2.13 -18.34 20.61
C LEU A 270 -3.34 -17.46 20.29
N LEU A 271 -4.51 -18.07 20.10
CA LEU A 271 -5.75 -17.37 19.78
C LEU A 271 -6.26 -16.51 20.95
N GLU A 272 -6.04 -16.98 22.18
CA GLU A 272 -6.31 -16.21 23.39
C GLU A 272 -5.28 -15.08 23.56
N LYS A 273 -5.75 -13.92 24.00
CA LYS A 273 -4.93 -12.71 24.07
C LYS A 273 -4.12 -12.69 25.37
N SER A 274 -2.81 -12.53 25.27
CA SER A 274 -1.98 -12.23 26.45
C SER A 274 -2.13 -10.77 26.90
N LYS A 275 -1.98 -10.55 28.22
CA LYS A 275 -1.91 -9.18 28.78
C LYS A 275 -0.54 -8.54 28.61
N THR A 276 0.40 -9.24 28.00
CA THR A 276 1.72 -8.73 27.65
C THR A 276 1.62 -7.62 26.61
N ARG A 277 2.36 -6.53 26.81
CA ARG A 277 2.48 -5.42 25.87
C ARG A 277 3.94 -5.11 25.56
N PHE A 278 4.15 -4.49 24.42
CA PHE A 278 5.46 -4.28 23.83
C PHE A 278 5.73 -2.80 23.66
N LEU A 279 6.92 -2.36 24.06
CA LEU A 279 7.38 -0.99 23.90
C LEU A 279 8.63 -0.96 23.03
N ASP A 280 8.49 -0.43 21.81
CA ASP A 280 9.58 -0.37 20.84
C ASP A 280 10.34 0.96 20.90
N THR A 281 11.60 0.89 21.31
CA THR A 281 12.50 2.06 21.38
C THR A 281 12.73 2.69 20.02
N MET A 282 12.72 1.91 18.93
CA MET A 282 12.88 2.43 17.58
C MET A 282 11.66 3.30 17.21
N SER A 283 10.44 2.83 17.45
CA SER A 283 9.19 3.59 17.25
C SER A 283 9.14 4.87 18.10
N LEU A 284 9.58 4.81 19.36
CA LEU A 284 9.68 6.00 20.23
C LEU A 284 10.69 7.01 19.65
N HIS A 285 11.86 6.54 19.21
CA HIS A 285 12.89 7.39 18.62
C HIS A 285 12.41 8.06 17.33
N ILE A 286 11.76 7.32 16.42
CA ILE A 286 11.22 7.87 15.17
C ILE A 286 10.18 8.96 15.46
N SER A 287 9.37 8.78 16.50
CA SER A 287 8.35 9.76 16.90
C SER A 287 8.95 11.05 17.47
N VAL A 288 10.04 10.94 18.25
CA VAL A 288 10.66 12.07 18.96
C VAL A 288 11.73 12.79 18.14
N SER A 289 12.57 12.01 17.45
CA SER A 289 13.80 12.45 16.78
C SER A 289 13.96 11.82 15.39
N GLY A 290 12.88 11.39 14.74
CA GLY A 290 12.94 10.79 13.40
C GLY A 290 13.26 11.78 12.27
N LEU A 291 13.75 11.22 11.16
CA LEU A 291 14.23 11.94 9.98
C LEU A 291 13.30 11.81 8.76
N THR A 292 13.27 12.84 7.90
CA THR A 292 12.66 12.75 6.56
C THR A 292 13.51 11.92 5.59
N SER A 293 12.95 11.48 4.46
CA SER A 293 13.71 10.74 3.43
C SER A 293 14.89 11.54 2.88
N TYR A 294 14.70 12.85 2.69
CA TYR A 294 15.76 13.76 2.25
C TYR A 294 16.85 13.92 3.31
N GLN A 295 16.47 14.14 4.58
CA GLN A 295 17.44 14.23 5.67
C GLN A 295 18.19 12.90 5.90
N ARG A 296 17.54 11.75 5.72
CA ARG A 296 18.21 10.44 5.77
C ARG A 296 19.25 10.29 4.67
N ALA A 297 18.98 10.79 3.46
CA ALA A 297 19.97 10.78 2.38
C ALA A 297 21.18 11.66 2.72
N ILE A 298 20.96 12.83 3.34
CA ILE A 298 22.03 13.71 3.84
C ILE A 298 22.85 13.01 4.93
N MET A 299 22.20 12.43 5.94
CA MET A 299 22.89 11.74 7.05
C MET A 299 23.70 10.52 6.58
N LYS A 300 23.32 9.90 5.46
CA LYS A 300 24.11 8.83 4.84
C LYS A 300 25.26 9.35 3.98
N SER A 301 25.22 10.60 3.54
CA SER A 301 26.30 11.21 2.78
C SER A 301 27.39 11.71 3.73
N SER A 302 28.63 11.32 3.50
CA SER A 302 29.76 11.60 4.42
C SER A 302 30.18 13.07 4.53
N LYS A 303 29.47 14.00 3.85
CA LYS A 303 29.73 15.44 3.87
C LYS A 303 28.54 16.15 4.53
N LEU A 304 28.66 16.43 5.82
CA LEU A 304 27.72 17.28 6.56
C LEU A 304 28.19 18.74 6.45
N ASN A 305 27.29 19.65 6.10
CA ASN A 305 27.57 21.09 6.11
C ASN A 305 27.41 21.65 7.54
N GLU A 306 27.83 22.90 7.79
CA GLU A 306 27.63 23.57 9.08
C GLU A 306 26.13 23.65 9.49
N ASP A 307 25.23 23.84 8.53
CA ASP A 307 23.77 23.81 8.75
C ASP A 307 23.25 22.43 9.21
N ASP A 308 23.99 21.35 8.94
CA ASP A 308 23.61 19.97 9.30
C ASP A 308 24.06 19.59 10.73
N GLU A 309 24.83 20.45 11.42
CA GLU A 309 25.30 20.18 12.78
C GLU A 309 24.14 20.12 13.80
N TYR A 310 23.10 20.94 13.62
CA TYR A 310 21.89 20.84 14.45
C TYR A 310 21.18 19.51 14.23
N LEU A 311 21.14 19.02 12.98
CA LEU A 311 20.47 17.77 12.64
C LEU A 311 21.16 16.57 13.31
N SER A 312 22.50 16.52 13.26
CA SER A 312 23.28 15.44 13.88
C SER A 312 23.23 15.45 15.40
N LYS A 313 23.07 16.62 16.04
CA LYS A 313 22.90 16.74 17.50
C LYS A 313 21.52 16.31 18.00
N ASN A 314 20.49 16.44 17.17
CA ASN A 314 19.09 16.26 17.59
C ASN A 314 18.41 15.01 17.01
N SER A 315 19.07 14.29 16.10
CA SER A 315 18.46 13.20 15.35
C SER A 315 19.52 12.22 14.83
N SER A 316 19.09 11.00 14.53
CA SER A 316 19.95 9.91 14.05
C SER A 316 19.19 9.00 13.09
N LEU A 317 19.90 8.04 12.50
CA LEU A 317 19.25 6.91 11.84
C LEU A 317 18.62 5.97 12.89
N ASN A 318 17.80 5.04 12.41
CA ASN A 318 16.92 4.24 13.27
C ASN A 318 17.60 3.06 13.97
N ASN A 319 18.83 2.68 13.60
CA ASN A 319 19.48 1.49 14.18
C ASN A 319 19.96 1.75 15.63
N LEU A 320 20.06 0.70 16.43
CA LEU A 320 20.39 0.78 17.84
C LEU A 320 21.70 1.54 18.09
N ALA A 321 22.74 1.25 17.31
CA ALA A 321 24.04 1.90 17.46
C ALA A 321 23.97 3.43 17.30
N ASP A 322 23.23 3.92 16.30
CA ASP A 322 23.07 5.35 16.05
C ASP A 322 22.16 6.02 17.09
N VAL A 323 21.10 5.34 17.52
CA VAL A 323 20.18 5.82 18.58
C VAL A 323 20.89 5.87 19.94
N TYR A 324 21.69 4.85 20.26
CA TYR A 324 22.50 4.79 21.47
C TYR A 324 23.58 5.88 21.48
N LYS A 325 24.21 6.14 20.33
CA LYS A 325 25.13 7.26 20.16
C LYS A 325 24.45 8.62 20.39
N LEU A 326 23.23 8.80 19.90
CA LEU A 326 22.49 10.05 20.06
C LEU A 326 22.13 10.35 21.53
N TYR A 327 21.53 9.39 22.23
CA TYR A 327 21.02 9.62 23.58
C TYR A 327 22.04 9.37 24.69
N CYS A 328 22.94 8.40 24.52
CA CYS A 328 23.89 7.99 25.56
C CYS A 328 25.35 8.40 25.25
N GLN A 329 25.63 8.96 24.07
CA GLN A 329 26.97 9.38 23.63
C GLN A 329 28.03 8.26 23.67
N LYS A 330 27.59 7.01 23.55
CA LYS A 330 28.43 5.80 23.55
C LYS A 330 28.28 5.05 22.22
N THR A 331 29.29 4.25 21.87
CA THR A 331 29.32 3.49 20.61
C THR A 331 29.22 1.99 20.86
N LEU A 332 28.49 1.28 20.01
CA LEU A 332 28.39 -0.18 19.98
C LEU A 332 29.26 -0.73 18.84
N SER A 333 30.01 -1.80 19.11
CA SER A 333 30.74 -2.54 18.06
C SER A 333 29.77 -3.40 17.25
N LYS A 334 30.00 -3.49 15.94
CA LYS A 334 29.14 -4.24 15.01
C LYS A 334 29.74 -5.58 14.57
N ASP A 335 30.97 -5.88 14.98
CA ASP A 335 31.76 -6.94 14.33
C ASP A 335 31.24 -8.35 14.65
N THR A 336 30.72 -8.56 15.86
CA THR A 336 30.18 -9.85 16.32
C THR A 336 28.83 -10.20 15.66
N ARG A 337 28.09 -9.21 15.16
CA ARG A 337 26.81 -9.42 14.48
C ARG A 337 26.94 -10.26 13.22
N ASN A 338 28.08 -10.17 12.52
CA ASN A 338 28.30 -10.89 11.27
C ASN A 338 28.26 -12.41 11.47
N ILE A 339 28.56 -12.91 12.68
CA ILE A 339 28.46 -14.34 13.03
C ILE A 339 27.02 -14.85 12.88
N PHE A 340 26.01 -14.06 13.25
CA PHE A 340 24.61 -14.45 13.09
C PHE A 340 24.09 -14.34 11.65
N VAL A 341 24.71 -13.47 10.84
CA VAL A 341 24.27 -13.17 9.47
C VAL A 341 24.91 -14.13 8.47
N GLU A 342 26.21 -14.35 8.57
CA GLU A 342 27.02 -15.12 7.60
C GLU A 342 27.50 -16.46 8.18
N GLY A 343 27.55 -16.60 9.50
CA GLY A 343 28.04 -17.80 10.18
C GLY A 343 27.00 -18.91 10.31
N SER A 344 27.49 -20.09 10.70
CA SER A 344 26.73 -21.31 10.97
C SER A 344 26.40 -21.49 12.46
N LEU A 345 25.55 -22.47 12.79
CA LEU A 345 25.26 -22.82 14.19
C LEU A 345 26.51 -23.28 14.95
N THR A 346 27.46 -23.91 14.26
CA THR A 346 28.74 -24.34 14.85
C THR A 346 29.58 -23.15 15.26
N ASP A 347 29.67 -22.12 14.41
CA ASP A 347 30.43 -20.91 14.72
C ASP A 347 29.86 -20.18 15.95
N ILE A 348 28.52 -20.11 16.06
CA ILE A 348 27.84 -19.53 17.23
C ILE A 348 28.14 -20.34 18.50
N LYS A 349 28.26 -21.67 18.38
CA LYS A 349 28.56 -22.56 19.51
C LYS A 349 30.01 -22.41 19.99
N GLU A 350 30.96 -22.27 19.06
CA GLU A 350 32.38 -22.03 19.38
C GLU A 350 32.59 -20.65 20.03
N ASP A 351 31.95 -19.61 19.49
CA ASP A 351 32.02 -18.23 19.99
C ASP A 351 30.89 -17.88 20.98
N PHE A 352 30.26 -18.87 21.63
CA PHE A 352 29.02 -18.68 22.42
C PHE A 352 29.10 -17.55 23.45
N GLN A 353 30.19 -17.49 24.24
CA GLN A 353 30.36 -16.46 25.26
C GLN A 353 30.46 -15.05 24.65
N LYS A 354 31.11 -14.92 23.50
CA LYS A 354 31.24 -13.65 22.78
C LYS A 354 29.90 -13.22 22.20
N CYS A 355 29.14 -14.16 21.64
CA CYS A 355 27.78 -13.96 21.15
C CYS A 355 26.83 -13.50 22.28
N MET A 356 26.86 -14.14 23.46
CA MET A 356 26.04 -13.74 24.62
C MET A 356 26.44 -12.38 25.19
N LYS A 357 27.74 -12.05 25.22
CA LYS A 357 28.23 -10.71 25.60
C LYS A 357 27.77 -9.64 24.62
N TYR A 358 27.71 -9.95 23.33
CA TYR A 358 27.13 -9.06 22.33
C TYR A 358 25.63 -8.82 22.58
N CYS A 359 24.84 -9.89 22.75
CA CYS A 359 23.39 -9.78 22.99
C CYS A 359 23.07 -8.99 24.28
N SER A 360 23.76 -9.31 25.38
CA SER A 360 23.61 -8.56 26.64
C SER A 360 24.08 -7.11 26.55
N GLY A 361 25.06 -6.82 25.69
CA GLY A 361 25.47 -5.46 25.33
C GLY A 361 24.36 -4.67 24.65
N ASP A 362 23.66 -5.26 23.69
CA ASP A 362 22.53 -4.65 22.99
C ASP A 362 21.32 -4.44 23.91
N VAL A 363 21.03 -5.38 24.81
CA VAL A 363 20.01 -5.21 25.87
C VAL A 363 20.38 -4.07 26.83
N THR A 364 21.64 -3.99 27.25
CA THR A 364 22.13 -2.92 28.13
C THR A 364 22.03 -1.55 27.44
N ALA A 365 22.41 -1.47 26.16
CA ALA A 365 22.27 -0.26 25.38
C ALA A 365 20.80 0.14 25.22
N THR A 366 19.92 -0.81 24.96
CA THR A 366 18.47 -0.59 24.86
C THR A 366 17.91 -0.04 26.17
N TYR A 367 18.26 -0.61 27.32
CA TYR A 367 17.88 -0.08 28.64
C TYR A 367 18.30 1.39 28.82
N ASN A 368 19.57 1.71 28.51
CA ASN A 368 20.10 3.07 28.62
C ASN A 368 19.36 4.05 27.68
N VAL A 369 19.00 3.61 26.47
CA VAL A 369 18.20 4.42 25.54
C VAL A 369 16.80 4.69 26.12
N VAL A 370 16.11 3.67 26.64
CA VAL A 370 14.75 3.82 27.20
C VAL A 370 14.74 4.80 28.35
N LYS A 371 15.76 4.75 29.20
CA LYS A 371 15.91 5.62 30.38
C LYS A 371 15.86 7.11 30.01
N GLU A 372 16.51 7.51 28.92
CA GLU A 372 16.48 8.89 28.42
C GLU A 372 15.27 9.18 27.53
N LEU A 373 14.88 8.21 26.69
CA LEU A 373 13.90 8.40 25.63
C LEU A 373 12.45 8.38 26.14
N PHE A 374 12.12 7.53 27.11
CA PHE A 374 10.74 7.36 27.58
C PHE A 374 10.19 8.61 28.30
N PRO A 375 10.93 9.26 29.22
CA PRO A 375 10.50 10.54 29.79
C PRO A 375 10.31 11.63 28.73
N LEU A 376 11.24 11.72 27.78
CA LEU A 376 11.16 12.68 26.67
C LEU A 376 9.95 12.42 25.76
N PHE A 377 9.59 11.16 25.55
CA PHE A 377 8.38 10.79 24.83
C PHE A 377 7.12 11.24 25.58
N LEU A 378 7.04 11.03 26.89
CA LEU A 378 5.89 11.44 27.70
C LEU A 378 5.69 12.96 27.74
N ASP A 379 6.77 13.73 27.78
CA ASP A 379 6.72 15.21 27.68
C ASP A 379 6.17 15.67 26.33
N ARG A 380 6.63 15.03 25.24
CA ARG A 380 6.22 15.38 23.87
C ARG A 380 4.83 14.88 23.48
N PHE A 381 4.36 13.82 24.13
CA PHE A 381 3.06 13.21 23.88
C PHE A 381 2.28 13.10 25.20
N PRO A 382 1.75 14.23 25.71
CA PRO A 382 1.18 14.30 27.06
C PRO A 382 -0.12 13.51 27.21
N HIS A 383 -0.85 13.26 26.12
CA HIS A 383 -2.13 12.57 26.18
C HIS A 383 -1.95 11.03 26.23
N PRO A 384 -2.52 10.34 27.24
CA PRO A 384 -2.28 8.90 27.49
C PRO A 384 -2.78 7.98 26.37
N VAL A 385 -3.82 8.40 25.64
CA VAL A 385 -4.33 7.68 24.46
C VAL A 385 -3.26 7.43 23.41
N THR A 386 -2.26 8.31 23.25
CA THR A 386 -1.16 8.07 22.31
C THR A 386 -0.42 6.79 22.65
N LEU A 387 -0.04 6.63 23.92
CA LEU A 387 0.62 5.41 24.39
C LEU A 387 -0.34 4.20 24.31
N SER A 388 -1.62 4.36 24.67
CA SER A 388 -2.59 3.27 24.59
C SER A 388 -2.75 2.72 23.16
N GLY A 389 -2.92 3.64 22.19
CA GLY A 389 -3.02 3.30 20.78
C GLY A 389 -1.76 2.60 20.27
N MET A 390 -0.57 3.09 20.65
CA MET A 390 0.69 2.47 20.29
C MET A 390 0.84 1.04 20.84
N LEU A 391 0.48 0.83 22.12
CA LEU A 391 0.53 -0.51 22.74
C LEU A 391 -0.46 -1.48 22.08
N GLU A 392 -1.62 -1.00 21.64
CA GLU A 392 -2.61 -1.85 20.97
C GLU A 392 -2.22 -2.17 19.51
N LEU A 393 -1.66 -1.20 18.77
CA LEU A 393 -1.14 -1.41 17.41
C LEU A 393 -0.05 -2.50 17.38
N GLY A 394 0.79 -2.56 18.42
CA GLY A 394 1.82 -3.59 18.55
C GLY A 394 1.29 -5.01 18.75
N THR A 395 -0.01 -5.20 18.96
CA THR A 395 -0.64 -6.52 19.19
C THR A 395 -1.29 -7.16 17.96
N ALA A 396 -0.98 -6.64 16.76
CA ALA A 396 -1.49 -7.16 15.50
C ALA A 396 -1.35 -8.69 15.35
N TYR A 397 -2.36 -9.32 14.77
CA TYR A 397 -2.51 -10.77 14.66
C TYR A 397 -3.32 -11.16 13.42
N LEU A 398 -2.76 -12.01 12.57
CA LEU A 398 -3.40 -12.45 11.33
C LEU A 398 -3.66 -13.96 11.38
N PRO A 399 -4.93 -14.39 11.55
CA PRO A 399 -5.26 -15.81 11.51
C PRO A 399 -5.17 -16.35 10.09
N ILE A 400 -4.64 -17.56 9.95
CA ILE A 400 -4.53 -18.29 8.69
C ILE A 400 -4.94 -19.76 8.88
N ASN A 401 -5.18 -20.45 7.78
CA ASN A 401 -5.45 -21.89 7.75
C ASN A 401 -4.71 -22.53 6.57
N SER A 402 -4.90 -23.83 6.35
CA SER A 402 -4.27 -24.60 5.28
C SER A 402 -4.44 -24.00 3.87
N ASN A 403 -5.40 -23.09 3.67
CA ASN A 403 -5.56 -22.35 2.41
C ASN A 403 -4.36 -21.44 2.12
N TRP A 404 -3.56 -21.05 3.12
CA TRP A 404 -2.34 -20.28 2.90
C TRP A 404 -1.34 -21.04 2.02
N THR A 405 -1.07 -22.32 2.35
CA THR A 405 -0.15 -23.16 1.56
C THR A 405 -0.70 -23.40 0.17
N ARG A 406 -2.02 -23.62 0.05
CA ARG A 406 -2.70 -23.74 -1.24
C ARG A 406 -2.53 -22.46 -2.07
N TYR A 407 -2.77 -21.29 -1.49
CA TYR A 407 -2.61 -20.01 -2.18
C TYR A 407 -1.18 -19.78 -2.68
N LEU A 408 -0.17 -20.12 -1.89
CA LEU A 408 1.22 -20.03 -2.33
C LEU A 408 1.49 -20.95 -3.51
N GLY A 409 1.03 -22.21 -3.44
CA GLY A 409 1.16 -23.17 -4.55
C GLY A 409 0.43 -22.72 -5.80
N ASP A 410 -0.85 -22.34 -5.69
CA ASP A 410 -1.69 -21.89 -6.80
C ASP A 410 -1.14 -20.60 -7.45
N SER A 411 -0.63 -19.66 -6.63
CA SER A 411 -0.03 -18.41 -7.14
C SER A 411 1.31 -18.64 -7.81
N GLU A 412 2.13 -19.54 -7.28
CA GLU A 412 3.43 -19.87 -7.87
C GLU A 412 3.25 -20.65 -9.17
N GLN A 413 2.37 -21.64 -9.19
CA GLN A 413 2.02 -22.37 -10.41
C GLN A 413 1.48 -21.43 -11.49
N ALA A 414 0.52 -20.56 -11.16
CA ALA A 414 -0.01 -19.59 -12.11
C ALA A 414 1.06 -18.61 -12.62
N PHE A 415 2.03 -18.26 -11.77
CA PHE A 415 3.17 -17.44 -12.18
C PHE A 415 4.09 -18.18 -13.15
N GLU A 416 4.45 -19.43 -12.83
CA GLU A 416 5.30 -20.28 -13.66
C GLU A 416 4.63 -20.56 -15.01
N ASP A 417 3.35 -20.95 -15.03
CA ASP A 417 2.58 -21.25 -16.25
C ASP A 417 2.57 -20.06 -17.22
N LEU A 418 2.22 -18.87 -16.70
CA LEU A 418 2.20 -17.64 -17.49
C LEU A 418 3.61 -17.24 -17.95
N GLU A 419 4.63 -17.43 -17.10
CA GLU A 419 6.01 -17.16 -17.51
C GLU A 419 6.46 -18.12 -18.61
N HIS A 420 6.14 -19.41 -18.51
CA HIS A 420 6.41 -20.42 -19.52
C HIS A 420 5.68 -20.11 -20.83
N GLU A 421 4.40 -19.75 -20.79
CA GLU A 421 3.64 -19.29 -21.95
C GLU A 421 4.32 -18.11 -22.64
N SER A 422 4.71 -17.09 -21.86
CA SER A 422 5.44 -15.93 -22.41
C SER A 422 6.78 -16.33 -23.01
N ARG A 423 7.52 -17.28 -22.42
CA ARG A 423 8.79 -17.79 -22.96
C ARG A 423 8.58 -18.54 -24.27
N ILE A 424 7.54 -19.35 -24.39
CA ILE A 424 7.21 -20.10 -25.62
C ILE A 424 6.89 -19.13 -26.76
N ILE A 425 6.04 -18.13 -26.52
CA ILE A 425 5.69 -17.12 -27.53
C ILE A 425 6.94 -16.35 -27.98
N LEU A 426 7.79 -15.96 -27.03
CA LEU A 426 9.06 -15.27 -27.35
C LEU A 426 10.03 -16.17 -28.11
N ALA A 427 10.11 -17.46 -27.77
CA ALA A 427 10.96 -18.42 -28.45
C ALA A 427 10.50 -18.65 -29.89
N GLN A 428 9.19 -18.73 -30.13
CA GLN A 428 8.62 -18.79 -31.48
C GLN A 428 9.01 -17.55 -32.29
N LYS A 429 8.86 -16.35 -31.72
CA LYS A 429 9.27 -15.10 -32.38
C LYS A 429 10.77 -15.03 -32.64
N ALA A 430 11.61 -15.53 -31.72
CA ALA A 430 13.05 -15.62 -31.94
C ALA A 430 13.40 -16.60 -33.05
N ASN A 431 12.67 -17.71 -33.19
CA ASN A 431 12.86 -18.68 -34.27
C ASN A 431 12.44 -18.09 -35.62
N GLU A 432 11.28 -17.43 -35.68
CA GLU A 432 10.81 -16.68 -36.86
C GLU A 432 11.85 -15.63 -37.28
N ALA A 433 12.33 -14.82 -36.34
CA ALA A 433 13.37 -13.85 -36.63
C ALA A 433 14.66 -14.52 -37.12
N CYS A 434 15.09 -15.65 -36.52
CA CYS A 434 16.27 -16.36 -36.97
C CYS A 434 16.16 -16.90 -38.41
N GLN A 435 14.95 -17.15 -38.92
CA GLN A 435 14.76 -17.58 -40.32
C GLN A 435 15.19 -16.51 -41.32
N LEU A 436 15.14 -15.22 -40.94
CA LEU A 436 15.58 -14.08 -41.77
C LEU A 436 17.08 -14.12 -42.15
N LEU A 437 17.87 -15.02 -41.55
CA LEU A 437 19.23 -15.30 -41.99
C LEU A 437 19.26 -15.88 -43.42
N HIS A 438 18.25 -16.67 -43.78
CA HIS A 438 18.11 -17.19 -45.14
C HIS A 438 17.80 -16.02 -46.08
N ASP A 439 18.49 -15.97 -47.22
CA ASP A 439 18.36 -14.92 -48.23
C ASP A 439 18.70 -13.48 -47.75
N GLU A 440 19.34 -13.35 -46.59
CA GLU A 440 19.75 -12.06 -45.99
C GLU A 440 18.59 -11.06 -45.75
N GLU A 441 17.35 -11.55 -45.60
CA GLU A 441 16.14 -10.73 -45.41
C GLU A 441 16.19 -9.86 -44.15
N PHE A 442 17.02 -10.21 -43.16
CA PHE A 442 17.20 -9.42 -41.94
C PHE A 442 17.69 -7.99 -42.19
N LYS A 443 18.35 -7.72 -43.34
CA LYS A 443 18.79 -6.37 -43.72
C LYS A 443 17.62 -5.43 -44.02
N GLU A 444 16.50 -6.02 -44.46
CA GLU A 444 15.30 -5.29 -44.79
C GLU A 444 14.39 -5.12 -43.55
N ASP A 445 14.52 -5.95 -42.51
CA ASP A 445 13.69 -5.88 -41.29
C ASP A 445 13.99 -4.65 -40.41
N LEU A 446 12.93 -3.94 -39.98
CA LEU A 446 13.03 -2.69 -39.21
C LEU A 446 13.58 -2.83 -37.78
N TRP A 447 13.49 -4.01 -37.18
CA TRP A 447 13.86 -4.24 -35.77
C TRP A 447 15.15 -5.04 -35.59
N MET A 448 15.51 -5.90 -36.56
CA MET A 448 16.59 -6.87 -36.42
C MET A 448 17.86 -6.54 -37.24
N TRP A 449 17.83 -5.52 -38.11
CA TRP A 449 18.94 -5.15 -39.00
C TRP A 449 20.27 -4.80 -38.29
N ASP A 450 20.22 -4.30 -37.05
CA ASP A 450 21.38 -3.83 -36.28
C ASP A 450 21.95 -4.88 -35.30
N GLU A 451 21.39 -6.09 -35.29
CA GLU A 451 21.84 -7.18 -34.42
C GLU A 451 23.06 -7.97 -34.98
N ASP A 452 23.68 -8.79 -34.13
CA ASP A 452 24.90 -9.55 -34.42
C ASP A 452 24.59 -10.86 -35.15
N TRP A 453 24.50 -10.78 -36.49
CA TRP A 453 24.19 -11.89 -37.40
C TRP A 453 25.39 -12.79 -37.76
N ASP A 454 26.58 -12.54 -37.19
CA ASP A 454 27.77 -13.33 -37.48
C ASP A 454 27.59 -14.80 -37.03
N VAL A 455 28.00 -15.72 -37.89
CA VAL A 455 27.92 -17.17 -37.66
C VAL A 455 29.31 -17.74 -37.36
N LYS A 456 29.43 -18.57 -36.32
CA LYS A 456 30.69 -19.30 -36.07
C LYS A 456 30.74 -20.57 -36.91
N SER A 457 31.83 -20.73 -37.65
CA SER A 457 32.14 -21.95 -38.39
C SER A 457 32.67 -23.06 -37.47
N ILE A 458 32.40 -24.31 -37.85
CA ILE A 458 32.91 -25.49 -37.16
C ILE A 458 34.39 -25.64 -37.50
N LYS A 459 35.28 -25.61 -36.50
CA LYS A 459 36.70 -25.93 -36.68
C LYS A 459 36.94 -27.40 -36.37
N MET A 460 37.15 -28.19 -37.41
CA MET A 460 37.54 -29.60 -37.29
C MET A 460 38.94 -29.73 -36.65
N LYS A 461 39.23 -30.87 -36.03
CA LYS A 461 40.60 -31.18 -35.62
C LYS A 461 41.46 -31.29 -36.89
N SER A 462 42.58 -30.57 -36.96
CA SER A 462 43.48 -30.67 -38.10
C SER A 462 44.10 -32.07 -38.13
N SER A 463 44.01 -32.74 -39.29
CA SER A 463 44.68 -34.00 -39.58
C SER A 463 46.13 -34.04 -39.08
N PHE A 464 46.50 -35.18 -38.49
CA PHE A 464 47.80 -35.48 -37.89
C PHE A 464 49.00 -35.08 -38.78
N LYS A 465 49.87 -34.18 -38.32
CA LYS A 465 51.25 -34.05 -38.84
C LYS A 465 52.06 -35.17 -38.20
N LYS A 466 52.46 -36.19 -38.98
CA LYS A 466 53.46 -37.19 -38.59
C LYS A 466 54.77 -36.48 -38.23
N SER A 467 55.01 -36.19 -36.95
CA SER A 467 56.36 -35.97 -36.43
C SER A 467 56.93 -37.34 -36.06
N VAL A 468 57.75 -37.89 -36.95
CA VAL A 468 58.61 -39.04 -36.67
C VAL A 468 59.61 -38.62 -35.59
N GLY A 469 59.63 -39.33 -34.47
CA GLY A 469 60.73 -39.30 -33.50
C GLY A 469 60.31 -39.14 -32.04
N LYS A 470 60.51 -40.24 -31.28
CA LYS A 470 60.55 -40.36 -29.80
C LYS A 470 59.21 -40.41 -29.04
N VAL A 471 58.45 -41.50 -29.19
CA VAL A 471 57.62 -42.07 -28.10
C VAL A 471 57.58 -43.62 -28.17
N GLU A 472 58.58 -44.28 -28.76
CA GLU A 472 58.64 -45.76 -28.82
C GLU A 472 59.03 -46.43 -27.48
N GLU A 473 59.08 -45.70 -26.37
CA GLU A 473 59.65 -46.18 -25.11
C GLU A 473 58.69 -46.19 -23.91
N ALA A 474 57.39 -45.97 -24.10
CA ALA A 474 56.44 -45.86 -22.97
C ALA A 474 55.21 -46.80 -22.98
N MET A 475 55.01 -47.66 -23.98
CA MET A 475 53.89 -48.63 -24.01
C MET A 475 54.36 -50.06 -24.28
N LYS A 476 55.27 -50.55 -23.43
CA LYS A 476 55.70 -51.96 -23.45
C LYS A 476 55.54 -52.66 -22.10
N LYS A 477 54.58 -52.22 -21.28
CA LYS A 477 54.15 -52.93 -20.08
C LYS A 477 52.63 -52.81 -19.96
N GLU A 478 52.01 -53.95 -19.68
CA GLU A 478 50.56 -54.21 -19.58
C GLU A 478 49.90 -54.67 -20.89
N GLU A 479 50.38 -55.79 -21.43
CA GLU A 479 49.55 -56.77 -22.14
C GLU A 479 49.39 -57.98 -21.20
N GLU A 480 48.32 -58.01 -20.41
CA GLU A 480 47.75 -59.22 -19.81
C GLU A 480 46.22 -59.00 -19.72
N ASP A 481 45.49 -59.80 -20.49
CA ASP A 481 44.07 -60.15 -20.42
C ASP A 481 43.01 -59.02 -20.46
N GLU A 482 42.69 -58.53 -21.66
CA GLU A 482 41.30 -58.16 -22.02
C GLU A 482 40.96 -58.78 -23.38
N GLU A 483 39.81 -59.46 -23.47
CA GLU A 483 39.19 -59.89 -24.73
C GLU A 483 39.17 -58.70 -25.71
N VAL A 484 39.73 -58.88 -26.91
CA VAL A 484 39.53 -57.90 -27.98
C VAL A 484 38.04 -57.85 -28.27
N ASP A 485 37.38 -56.76 -27.87
CA ASP A 485 35.95 -56.57 -28.04
C ASP A 485 35.61 -56.66 -29.55
N GLU A 486 34.85 -57.70 -29.94
CA GLU A 486 34.39 -57.88 -31.33
C GLU A 486 33.65 -56.65 -31.87
N LEU A 487 33.05 -55.84 -30.98
CA LEU A 487 32.41 -54.57 -31.34
C LEU A 487 33.44 -53.50 -31.68
N GLU A 488 34.58 -53.46 -30.99
CA GLU A 488 35.65 -52.50 -31.26
C GLU A 488 36.29 -52.76 -32.62
N GLU A 489 36.37 -54.03 -33.04
CA GLU A 489 36.86 -54.42 -34.35
C GLU A 489 35.85 -54.10 -35.48
N LYS A 490 34.54 -54.31 -35.25
CA LYS A 490 33.44 -53.95 -36.17
C LYS A 490 33.22 -52.45 -36.30
N PHE A 491 33.44 -51.71 -35.23
CA PHE A 491 33.25 -50.26 -35.16
C PHE A 491 34.56 -49.49 -35.29
N ARG A 492 35.67 -50.14 -35.66
CA ARG A 492 36.98 -49.51 -35.89
C ARG A 492 36.88 -48.31 -36.83
N ASP A 493 36.14 -48.46 -37.93
CA ASP A 493 35.86 -47.40 -38.90
C ASP A 493 35.09 -46.22 -38.26
N LEU A 494 34.20 -46.49 -37.30
CA LEU A 494 33.47 -45.48 -36.53
C LEU A 494 34.36 -44.85 -35.44
N TRP A 495 35.27 -45.60 -34.83
CA TRP A 495 36.27 -45.05 -33.90
C TRP A 495 37.28 -44.15 -34.62
N GLU A 496 37.63 -44.45 -35.87
CA GLU A 496 38.41 -43.55 -36.74
C GLU A 496 37.66 -42.23 -37.00
N THR A 497 36.32 -42.24 -37.08
CA THR A 497 35.54 -40.98 -37.18
C THR A 497 35.57 -40.11 -35.93
N ARG A 498 36.09 -40.60 -34.78
CA ARG A 498 36.38 -39.76 -33.60
C ARG A 498 37.38 -38.65 -33.92
N GLU A 499 38.26 -38.85 -34.90
CA GLU A 499 39.19 -37.82 -35.37
C GLU A 499 38.50 -36.71 -36.18
N LEU A 500 37.32 -37.01 -36.75
CA LEU A 500 36.46 -36.04 -37.45
C LEU A 500 35.59 -35.21 -36.49
N LEU A 501 35.67 -35.44 -35.18
CA LEU A 501 34.93 -34.64 -34.21
C LEU A 501 35.47 -33.20 -34.17
N PRO A 502 34.59 -32.19 -34.03
CA PRO A 502 35.01 -30.79 -33.87
C PRO A 502 36.04 -30.63 -32.74
N LYS A 503 37.07 -29.81 -32.97
CA LYS A 503 38.11 -29.51 -31.96
C LYS A 503 37.51 -28.87 -30.70
N VAL A 504 36.40 -28.14 -30.86
CA VAL A 504 35.62 -27.52 -29.80
C VAL A 504 34.15 -27.83 -30.08
N LYS A 505 33.41 -28.35 -29.08
CA LYS A 505 31.95 -28.49 -29.15
C LYS A 505 31.34 -27.08 -29.18
N THR A 506 31.02 -26.58 -30.36
CA THR A 506 30.42 -25.26 -30.51
C THR A 506 28.90 -25.36 -30.39
N LEU A 507 28.29 -24.54 -29.54
CA LEU A 507 26.84 -24.48 -29.37
C LEU A 507 26.18 -23.96 -30.66
N LEU A 508 25.26 -24.73 -31.25
CA LEU A 508 24.48 -24.39 -32.45
C LEU A 508 25.32 -23.71 -33.56
N PRO A 509 26.27 -24.43 -34.20
CA PRO A 509 27.01 -23.89 -35.34
C PRO A 509 26.06 -23.63 -36.51
N GLY A 510 26.26 -22.55 -37.26
CA GLY A 510 25.32 -22.13 -38.31
C GLY A 510 24.31 -21.06 -37.88
N TYR A 511 24.12 -20.84 -36.57
CA TYR A 511 23.16 -19.85 -36.05
C TYR A 511 23.83 -18.51 -35.72
N PRO A 512 23.08 -17.39 -35.80
CA PRO A 512 23.55 -16.05 -35.43
C PRO A 512 24.04 -15.97 -33.98
N ASN A 513 25.07 -15.15 -33.73
CA ASN A 513 25.61 -14.94 -32.38
C ASN A 513 24.57 -14.41 -31.39
N TRP A 514 23.66 -13.52 -31.82
CA TRP A 514 22.59 -13.01 -30.95
C TRP A 514 21.66 -14.14 -30.48
N TYR A 515 21.28 -15.07 -31.37
CA TYR A 515 20.37 -16.18 -31.08
C TYR A 515 21.03 -17.22 -30.17
N ARG A 516 22.31 -17.51 -30.41
CA ARG A 516 23.10 -18.44 -29.59
C ARG A 516 23.27 -17.97 -28.15
N LYS A 517 23.32 -16.65 -27.91
CA LYS A 517 23.34 -16.07 -26.55
C LYS A 517 22.05 -16.36 -25.77
N LEU A 518 20.96 -16.71 -26.46
CA LEU A 518 19.66 -17.02 -25.85
C LEU A 518 19.49 -18.51 -25.51
N CYS A 519 20.42 -19.36 -25.93
CA CYS A 519 20.37 -20.81 -25.74
C CYS A 519 21.17 -21.24 -24.49
N THR A 520 20.73 -22.30 -23.81
CA THR A 520 21.47 -22.91 -22.69
C THR A 520 22.76 -23.57 -23.19
N LYS A 521 23.85 -23.47 -22.43
CA LYS A 521 25.13 -24.12 -22.75
C LYS A 521 25.10 -25.59 -22.36
N PHE A 522 25.82 -26.44 -23.11
CA PHE A 522 25.90 -27.88 -22.86
C PHE A 522 26.37 -28.23 -21.44
N ASP A 523 27.26 -27.45 -20.84
CA ASP A 523 27.83 -27.75 -19.51
C ASP A 523 26.89 -27.40 -18.34
N GLN A 524 25.77 -26.72 -18.60
CA GLN A 524 24.86 -26.17 -17.58
C GLN A 524 23.47 -26.80 -17.62
N ALA A 525 23.24 -27.81 -18.46
CA ALA A 525 21.94 -28.47 -18.59
C ALA A 525 21.93 -29.79 -17.79
N PRO A 526 20.88 -30.09 -17.01
CA PRO A 526 20.58 -31.47 -16.60
C PRO A 526 20.32 -32.33 -17.84
N ASP A 527 20.45 -33.66 -17.73
CA ASP A 527 20.64 -34.68 -18.80
C ASP A 527 19.79 -34.59 -20.10
N ASP A 528 18.77 -33.73 -20.18
CA ASP A 528 17.90 -33.48 -21.34
C ASP A 528 18.10 -32.08 -21.98
N TRP A 529 19.27 -31.82 -22.58
CA TRP A 529 19.50 -30.57 -23.33
C TRP A 529 18.70 -30.56 -24.65
N VAL A 530 17.85 -29.55 -24.84
CA VAL A 530 17.09 -29.33 -26.09
C VAL A 530 17.58 -28.06 -26.81
N PRO A 531 17.82 -28.10 -28.14
CA PRO A 531 18.21 -26.93 -28.91
C PRO A 531 17.07 -25.88 -28.97
N GLY A 532 17.35 -24.64 -28.58
CA GLY A 532 16.41 -23.51 -28.71
C GLY A 532 16.71 -22.33 -27.75
N PRO A 533 15.99 -21.20 -27.88
CA PRO A 533 16.24 -19.98 -27.12
C PRO A 533 15.49 -20.00 -25.77
N HIS A 534 15.98 -20.79 -24.82
CA HIS A 534 15.33 -21.03 -23.52
C HIS A 534 15.54 -19.91 -22.49
N LEU A 535 16.57 -19.07 -22.67
CA LEU A 535 16.95 -18.01 -21.73
C LEU A 535 16.19 -16.69 -21.95
N LEU A 536 15.17 -16.69 -22.83
CA LEU A 536 14.39 -15.50 -23.16
C LEU A 536 13.57 -15.01 -21.97
N SER A 537 13.58 -13.69 -21.76
CA SER A 537 12.74 -13.05 -20.74
C SER A 537 12.33 -11.65 -21.19
N THR A 538 11.18 -11.18 -20.70
CA THR A 538 10.68 -9.80 -20.93
C THR A 538 11.64 -8.67 -20.51
N SER A 539 12.71 -8.99 -19.76
CA SER A 539 13.75 -8.05 -19.35
C SER A 539 14.91 -7.92 -20.35
N MET A 540 15.03 -8.80 -21.34
CA MET A 540 16.13 -8.75 -22.30
C MET A 540 15.95 -7.62 -23.31
N LYS A 541 17.08 -7.04 -23.75
CA LYS A 541 17.08 -5.94 -24.72
C LYS A 541 16.57 -6.35 -26.11
N ILE A 542 16.67 -7.63 -26.46
CA ILE A 542 16.19 -8.13 -27.75
C ILE A 542 14.66 -8.31 -27.78
N THR A 543 14.03 -8.44 -26.62
CA THR A 543 12.59 -8.75 -26.52
C THR A 543 11.68 -7.68 -27.13
N PRO A 544 11.89 -6.37 -26.89
CA PRO A 544 11.10 -5.33 -27.58
C PRO A 544 11.23 -5.36 -29.11
N LYS A 545 12.38 -5.80 -29.64
CA LYS A 545 12.61 -5.98 -31.09
C LYS A 545 11.87 -7.19 -31.64
N LEU A 546 11.97 -8.34 -30.97
CA LEU A 546 11.25 -9.57 -31.33
C LEU A 546 9.72 -9.42 -31.32
N LEU A 547 9.20 -8.53 -30.49
CA LEU A 547 7.77 -8.22 -30.41
C LEU A 547 7.34 -7.10 -31.38
N SER A 548 8.28 -6.55 -32.16
CA SER A 548 8.06 -5.44 -33.10
C SER A 548 7.31 -4.28 -32.45
N LEU A 549 7.75 -3.87 -31.26
CA LEU A 549 7.06 -2.83 -30.49
C LEU A 549 7.22 -1.46 -31.14
N THR A 550 6.15 -0.68 -31.06
CA THR A 550 6.03 0.68 -31.57
C THR A 550 5.61 1.65 -30.46
N TRP A 551 6.09 2.88 -30.55
CA TRP A 551 5.66 4.00 -29.72
C TRP A 551 4.94 5.02 -30.59
N GLU A 552 3.66 5.26 -30.32
CA GLU A 552 2.78 6.12 -31.13
C GLU A 552 2.77 5.73 -32.63
N GLY A 553 2.95 4.45 -32.93
CA GLY A 553 3.03 3.91 -34.29
C GLY A 553 4.43 3.89 -34.91
N PHE A 554 5.44 4.49 -34.26
CA PHE A 554 6.83 4.50 -34.74
C PHE A 554 7.65 3.34 -34.14
N PRO A 555 8.54 2.70 -34.91
CA PRO A 555 9.31 1.54 -34.44
C PRO A 555 10.30 1.91 -33.33
N LEU A 556 10.34 1.10 -32.28
CA LEU A 556 11.30 1.26 -31.17
C LEU A 556 12.70 0.81 -31.57
N HIS A 557 13.71 1.57 -31.14
CA HIS A 557 15.12 1.29 -31.35
C HIS A 557 15.94 1.63 -30.10
N TYR A 558 17.06 0.92 -29.89
CA TYR A 558 17.91 1.08 -28.71
C TYR A 558 19.29 1.62 -29.08
N LEU A 559 19.68 2.73 -28.46
CA LEU A 559 21.04 3.29 -28.56
C LEU A 559 21.79 3.13 -27.23
N LYS A 560 23.07 2.76 -27.27
CA LYS A 560 23.88 2.51 -26.06
C LYS A 560 23.95 3.71 -25.11
N ASP A 561 24.06 4.93 -25.65
CA ASP A 561 24.25 6.15 -24.86
C ASP A 561 22.93 6.83 -24.46
N LYS A 562 21.85 6.60 -25.22
CA LYS A 562 20.55 7.29 -25.05
C LYS A 562 19.44 6.39 -24.53
N GLY A 563 19.65 5.08 -24.50
CA GLY A 563 18.64 4.08 -24.12
C GLY A 563 17.61 3.84 -25.22
N TRP A 564 16.41 3.42 -24.83
CA TRP A 564 15.29 3.20 -25.75
C TRP A 564 14.67 4.50 -26.26
N GLY A 565 14.37 4.50 -27.55
CA GLY A 565 13.66 5.56 -28.26
C GLY A 565 12.90 4.99 -29.47
N PHE A 566 12.43 5.86 -30.35
CA PHE A 566 11.76 5.46 -31.60
C PHE A 566 12.28 6.28 -32.79
N LEU A 567 12.11 5.72 -33.99
CA LEU A 567 12.61 6.27 -35.24
C LEU A 567 11.50 7.01 -36.00
N VAL A 568 11.78 8.25 -36.41
CA VAL A 568 10.88 9.06 -37.23
C VAL A 568 11.60 9.47 -38.53
N PRO A 569 11.14 9.02 -39.71
CA PRO A 569 11.79 9.38 -40.97
C PRO A 569 11.53 10.84 -41.35
N PHE A 570 12.54 11.51 -41.93
CA PHE A 570 12.43 12.88 -42.46
C PHE A 570 12.93 13.03 -43.91
N SER A 571 13.56 12.01 -44.49
CA SER A 571 14.03 11.98 -45.88
C SER A 571 13.46 10.77 -46.63
N ASP A 572 13.14 10.94 -47.92
CA ASP A 572 12.75 9.90 -48.89
C ASP A 572 13.87 9.50 -49.85
N ASP A 573 15.11 9.99 -49.66
CA ASP A 573 16.21 9.69 -50.59
C ASP A 573 16.62 8.22 -50.49
N LEU A 574 16.16 7.38 -51.42
CA LEU A 574 16.53 5.96 -51.51
C LEU A 574 17.87 5.73 -52.24
N ASP A 575 18.49 6.78 -52.77
CA ASP A 575 19.67 6.69 -53.65
C ASP A 575 20.99 6.39 -52.91
N TYR A 576 21.02 6.54 -51.58
CA TYR A 576 22.19 6.23 -50.75
C TYR A 576 22.06 4.83 -50.12
N ALA A 577 23.09 3.99 -50.28
CA ALA A 577 23.19 2.69 -49.61
C ALA A 577 23.34 2.88 -48.09
N ARG A 578 22.26 2.65 -47.35
CA ARG A 578 22.18 2.78 -45.89
C ARG A 578 22.07 1.40 -45.24
N LYS A 579 22.42 1.29 -43.95
CA LYS A 579 22.19 0.04 -43.19
C LYS A 579 20.77 -0.04 -42.67
N LEU A 580 20.13 1.12 -42.44
CA LEU A 580 18.73 1.19 -42.04
C LEU A 580 17.80 0.95 -43.25
N PRO A 581 16.82 0.03 -43.17
CA PRO A 581 15.86 -0.21 -44.25
C PRO A 581 14.82 0.92 -44.36
N LEU A 582 15.22 2.00 -45.02
CA LEU A 582 14.43 3.23 -45.16
C LEU A 582 13.13 3.00 -45.96
N LYS A 583 13.15 2.12 -46.96
CA LYS A 583 11.98 1.80 -47.79
C LYS A 583 10.83 1.22 -46.95
N GLN A 584 11.13 0.24 -46.09
CA GLN A 584 10.13 -0.35 -45.20
C GLN A 584 9.67 0.63 -44.10
N LEU A 585 10.58 1.51 -43.64
CA LEU A 585 10.25 2.51 -42.64
C LEU A 585 9.25 3.53 -43.21
N LEU A 586 9.42 3.94 -44.47
CA LEU A 586 8.53 4.85 -45.19
C LEU A 586 7.16 4.22 -45.49
N GLU A 587 7.09 2.92 -45.75
CA GLU A 587 5.83 2.18 -45.90
C GLU A 587 5.03 2.13 -44.59
N LYS A 588 5.72 1.91 -43.46
CA LYS A 588 5.08 1.85 -42.13
C LYS A 588 4.81 3.22 -41.52
N CYS A 589 5.65 4.21 -41.81
CA CYS A 589 5.60 5.56 -41.29
C CYS A 589 5.79 6.55 -42.45
N PRO A 590 4.71 6.97 -43.14
CA PRO A 590 4.83 7.90 -44.26
C PRO A 590 5.42 9.25 -43.83
N LEU A 591 6.18 9.89 -44.72
CA LEU A 591 6.79 11.19 -44.45
C LEU A 591 5.75 12.23 -44.05
N LEU A 592 6.09 12.97 -43.00
CA LEU A 592 5.32 14.11 -42.53
C LEU A 592 5.56 15.33 -43.44
N ASN A 593 5.17 15.26 -44.72
CA ASN A 593 5.33 16.37 -45.66
C ASN A 593 4.09 17.29 -45.69
N GLU A 594 4.31 18.59 -45.49
CA GLU A 594 3.35 19.64 -45.83
C GLU A 594 3.19 19.74 -47.36
N LYS A 595 1.94 19.71 -47.84
CA LYS A 595 1.45 20.08 -49.18
C LYS A 595 1.83 19.17 -50.37
N ARG A 596 0.87 18.33 -50.78
CA ARG A 596 0.46 18.21 -52.19
C ARG A 596 -1.06 18.19 -52.31
N ASP A 597 -1.50 18.83 -53.38
CA ASP A 597 -2.81 19.40 -53.64
C ASP A 597 -3.96 18.41 -53.86
N ASN A 598 -5.14 19.04 -53.84
CA ASN A 598 -6.44 18.63 -54.33
C ASN A 598 -6.46 17.60 -55.48
N GLU A 599 -7.57 16.85 -55.45
CA GLU A 599 -8.27 16.20 -56.56
C GLU A 599 -8.01 14.71 -56.86
N VAL A 600 -9.09 13.95 -56.62
CA VAL A 600 -9.52 12.67 -57.22
C VAL A 600 -8.86 11.38 -56.72
N ASN A 601 -9.43 10.83 -55.62
CA ASN A 601 -9.86 9.41 -55.49
C ASN A 601 -10.23 8.97 -54.05
N GLY A 602 -10.38 9.90 -53.11
CA GLY A 602 -10.64 9.60 -51.69
C GLY A 602 -12.09 9.31 -51.27
N LYS A 603 -12.98 8.77 -52.14
CA LYS A 603 -14.40 8.53 -51.77
C LYS A 603 -14.81 7.07 -51.54
N GLU A 604 -14.01 6.09 -51.95
CA GLU A 604 -14.38 4.67 -51.77
C GLU A 604 -13.76 4.05 -50.50
N ALA A 605 -12.52 4.38 -50.16
CA ALA A 605 -11.81 3.77 -49.02
C ALA A 605 -12.21 4.34 -47.65
N LEU A 606 -12.64 5.60 -47.57
CA LEU A 606 -13.08 6.22 -46.30
C LEU A 606 -14.51 5.81 -45.88
N LYS A 607 -15.35 5.30 -46.79
CA LYS A 607 -16.74 4.93 -46.45
C LYS A 607 -16.85 3.67 -45.59
N ASN A 608 -15.86 2.78 -45.64
CA ASN A 608 -15.87 1.55 -44.84
C ASN A 608 -15.23 1.72 -43.46
N ILE A 609 -14.51 2.82 -43.20
CA ILE A 609 -13.92 3.11 -41.89
C ILE A 609 -14.83 4.04 -41.06
N VAL A 610 -15.68 4.85 -41.70
CA VAL A 610 -16.54 5.83 -41.01
C VAL A 610 -17.75 5.21 -40.29
N LYS A 611 -18.04 3.91 -40.48
CA LYS A 611 -19.17 3.25 -39.79
C LYS A 611 -18.86 2.70 -38.38
N SER A 612 -17.63 2.80 -37.88
CA SER A 612 -17.27 2.37 -36.51
C SER A 612 -16.68 3.47 -35.62
N VAL A 613 -16.73 4.74 -36.04
CA VAL A 613 -16.04 5.86 -35.36
C VAL A 613 -17.02 6.87 -34.75
N ASP A 614 -18.06 6.39 -34.08
CA ASP A 614 -18.98 7.26 -33.31
C ASP A 614 -18.74 7.23 -31.79
N GLU A 615 -17.76 6.46 -31.27
CA GLU A 615 -17.51 6.39 -29.80
C GLU A 615 -16.24 7.09 -29.29
N HIS A 616 -15.39 7.65 -30.15
CA HIS A 616 -14.12 8.29 -29.74
C HIS A 616 -14.02 9.79 -30.06
N LEU A 617 -15.14 10.51 -29.96
CA LEU A 617 -15.30 11.89 -30.42
C LEU A 617 -14.67 12.99 -29.54
N MET A 618 -13.74 12.67 -28.63
CA MET A 618 -12.98 13.68 -27.84
C MET A 618 -11.48 13.74 -28.15
N LYS A 619 -11.00 13.05 -29.20
CA LYS A 619 -9.56 13.02 -29.55
C LYS A 619 -9.13 13.92 -30.73
N LYS A 620 -10.05 14.60 -31.43
CA LYS A 620 -9.71 15.35 -32.67
C LYS A 620 -9.33 16.83 -32.50
N GLU A 621 -9.60 17.47 -31.37
CA GLU A 621 -9.10 18.83 -31.10
C GLU A 621 -7.61 18.85 -30.67
N PHE A 622 -7.04 17.67 -30.42
CA PHE A 622 -5.67 17.44 -29.96
C PHE A 622 -4.57 17.92 -30.94
N TYR A 623 -4.78 17.89 -32.26
CA TYR A 623 -3.68 18.04 -33.22
C TYR A 623 -3.43 19.45 -33.77
N ASN A 624 -4.30 20.42 -33.47
CA ASN A 624 -4.27 21.71 -34.18
C ASN A 624 -3.46 22.84 -33.52
N ARG A 625 -2.90 22.69 -32.32
CA ARG A 625 -2.13 23.79 -31.69
C ARG A 625 -0.96 23.32 -30.81
N LEU A 626 0.20 23.08 -31.43
CA LEU A 626 1.51 23.05 -30.75
C LEU A 626 2.45 24.03 -31.47
N LYS A 627 3.16 24.87 -30.69
CA LYS A 627 4.18 25.82 -31.17
C LYS A 627 5.51 25.09 -31.46
N LYS A 628 6.22 25.61 -32.45
CA LYS A 628 7.42 25.09 -33.15
C LYS A 628 8.51 24.47 -32.26
N ASP A 629 8.75 23.18 -32.45
CA ASP A 629 10.04 22.53 -32.19
C ASP A 629 11.07 22.92 -33.26
N LYS A 630 12.36 22.79 -32.95
CA LYS A 630 13.47 23.03 -33.91
C LYS A 630 13.52 22.01 -35.07
N THR A 631 12.61 21.03 -35.08
CA THR A 631 12.32 20.10 -36.20
C THR A 631 11.37 20.71 -37.24
N GLY A 632 11.04 22.00 -37.13
CA GLY A 632 10.06 22.66 -38.01
C GLY A 632 8.59 22.38 -37.65
N GLY A 633 8.31 21.59 -36.62
CA GLY A 633 6.95 21.25 -36.17
C GLY A 633 6.36 19.97 -36.78
N LEU A 634 7.19 19.10 -37.38
CA LEU A 634 6.76 17.86 -38.03
C LEU A 634 6.25 16.79 -37.04
N TYR A 635 6.95 16.55 -35.93
CA TYR A 635 6.51 15.61 -34.89
C TYR A 635 5.91 16.36 -33.69
N LYS A 636 4.72 15.94 -33.24
CA LYS A 636 3.93 16.57 -32.15
C LYS A 636 3.61 15.61 -30.99
N GLY A 637 4.27 14.44 -30.94
CA GLY A 637 3.98 13.37 -29.98
C GLY A 637 4.78 13.46 -28.67
N SER A 638 4.74 12.41 -27.84
CA SER A 638 5.28 12.43 -26.48
C SER A 638 6.80 12.20 -26.34
N GLY A 639 7.52 11.97 -27.45
CA GLY A 639 8.96 11.68 -27.42
C GLY A 639 9.85 12.89 -27.13
N LEU A 640 11.01 12.64 -26.50
CA LEU A 640 12.00 13.66 -26.17
C LEU A 640 13.06 13.75 -27.28
N TRP A 641 13.10 14.89 -27.98
CA TRP A 641 14.14 15.13 -28.98
C TRP A 641 15.53 15.23 -28.33
N CYS A 642 16.50 14.48 -28.86
CA CYS A 642 17.86 14.44 -28.29
C CYS A 642 18.98 14.85 -29.26
N ASN A 643 18.66 15.57 -30.34
CA ASN A 643 19.60 15.99 -31.39
C ASN A 643 20.43 14.81 -31.93
N THR A 644 19.80 13.67 -32.19
CA THR A 644 20.47 12.49 -32.72
C THR A 644 19.77 12.08 -34.00
N GLU A 645 20.53 12.11 -35.10
CA GLU A 645 20.10 11.72 -36.42
C GLU A 645 20.81 10.42 -36.77
N ILE A 646 20.07 9.47 -37.36
CA ILE A 646 20.59 8.17 -37.79
C ILE A 646 20.69 8.21 -39.32
N GLU A 647 21.91 8.06 -39.83
CA GLU A 647 22.25 7.94 -41.25
C GLU A 647 21.59 9.01 -42.17
N ASP A 648 21.47 10.25 -41.66
CA ASP A 648 20.89 11.42 -42.35
C ASP A 648 19.50 11.17 -42.96
N CYS A 649 18.72 10.25 -42.39
CA CYS A 649 17.39 9.89 -42.88
C CYS A 649 16.31 9.84 -41.80
N CYS A 650 16.70 9.61 -40.54
CA CYS A 650 15.77 9.45 -39.43
C CYS A 650 16.18 10.23 -38.18
N TRP A 651 15.19 10.77 -37.50
CA TRP A 651 15.30 11.37 -36.18
C TRP A 651 15.11 10.31 -35.10
N PHE A 652 15.99 10.30 -34.09
CA PHE A 652 15.83 9.47 -32.90
C PHE A 652 15.25 10.28 -31.74
N PHE A 653 14.10 9.84 -31.22
CA PHE A 653 13.45 10.43 -30.05
C PHE A 653 13.54 9.49 -28.85
N LYS A 654 14.02 9.99 -27.71
CA LYS A 654 14.08 9.22 -26.47
C LYS A 654 12.68 9.00 -25.89
N LEU A 655 12.47 7.83 -25.30
CA LEU A 655 11.27 7.58 -24.50
C LEU A 655 11.26 8.45 -23.22
N PRO A 656 10.09 8.94 -22.79
CA PRO A 656 9.96 9.74 -21.59
C PRO A 656 10.19 8.90 -20.33
N HIS A 657 11.09 9.35 -19.44
CA HIS A 657 11.39 8.70 -18.17
C HIS A 657 10.65 9.36 -17.00
N LYS A 658 10.16 8.58 -16.02
CA LYS A 658 9.40 9.09 -14.86
C LYS A 658 10.17 10.11 -14.02
N ASP A 659 11.48 9.89 -13.87
CA ASP A 659 12.39 10.73 -13.06
C ASP A 659 12.97 11.92 -13.85
N GLY A 660 12.44 12.19 -15.05
CA GLY A 660 12.78 13.36 -15.86
C GLY A 660 13.62 13.05 -17.10
N ALA A 661 13.74 14.04 -17.98
CA ALA A 661 14.31 13.90 -19.33
C ALA A 661 15.81 13.54 -19.39
N SER A 662 16.56 13.74 -18.30
CA SER A 662 17.98 13.39 -18.19
C SER A 662 18.22 11.89 -18.07
N HIS A 663 17.23 11.12 -17.62
CA HIS A 663 17.35 9.68 -17.42
C HIS A 663 17.01 8.91 -18.71
N ASN A 664 17.63 7.75 -18.90
CA ASN A 664 17.41 6.89 -20.05
C ASN A 664 16.46 5.74 -19.69
N VAL A 665 15.60 5.36 -20.62
CA VAL A 665 14.75 4.17 -20.46
C VAL A 665 15.57 2.93 -20.79
N GLY A 666 15.72 2.03 -19.81
CA GLY A 666 16.47 0.77 -19.96
C GLY A 666 15.63 -0.39 -20.50
N ASN A 667 14.37 -0.51 -20.06
CA ASN A 667 13.44 -1.54 -20.52
C ASN A 667 12.05 -0.92 -20.78
N PRO A 668 11.53 -0.93 -22.03
CA PRO A 668 10.21 -0.38 -22.36
C PRO A 668 9.05 -1.27 -21.86
N LEU A 669 9.34 -2.50 -21.42
CA LEU A 669 8.40 -3.42 -20.76
C LEU A 669 8.43 -3.33 -19.24
N ALA A 670 9.15 -2.35 -18.68
CA ALA A 670 9.18 -2.12 -17.24
C ALA A 670 7.81 -1.67 -16.72
N LYS A 671 7.61 -1.85 -15.40
CA LYS A 671 6.36 -1.53 -14.68
C LYS A 671 5.76 -0.16 -15.03
N ASP A 672 6.62 0.85 -15.19
CA ASP A 672 6.19 2.24 -15.40
C ASP A 672 5.56 2.48 -16.79
N PHE A 673 5.79 1.60 -17.75
CA PHE A 673 5.27 1.70 -19.13
C PHE A 673 4.07 0.77 -19.39
N LEU A 674 3.76 -0.16 -18.48
CA LEU A 674 2.64 -1.10 -18.66
C LEU A 674 1.29 -0.39 -18.81
N THR A 675 1.08 0.75 -18.15
CA THR A 675 -0.15 1.54 -18.30
C THR A 675 -0.22 2.23 -19.66
N LYS A 676 0.92 2.57 -20.27
CA LYS A 676 0.99 3.19 -21.61
C LYS A 676 0.58 2.23 -22.73
N PHE A 677 0.56 0.93 -22.46
CA PHE A 677 -0.04 -0.06 -23.34
C PHE A 677 -1.57 0.09 -23.42
N SER A 678 -2.26 0.20 -22.28
CA SER A 678 -3.72 0.41 -22.25
C SER A 678 -4.18 1.72 -22.88
N GLU A 679 -3.29 2.70 -22.97
CA GLU A 679 -3.53 3.98 -23.66
C GLU A 679 -3.30 3.89 -25.18
N ASN A 680 -2.89 2.72 -25.70
CA ASN A 680 -2.42 2.46 -27.07
C ASN A 680 -1.22 3.34 -27.49
N VAL A 681 -0.42 3.81 -26.54
CA VAL A 681 0.79 4.61 -26.82
C VAL A 681 1.97 3.70 -27.12
N LEU A 682 2.15 2.64 -26.34
CA LEU A 682 3.08 1.55 -26.63
C LEU A 682 2.26 0.38 -27.18
N ALA A 683 2.54 -0.11 -28.38
CA ALA A 683 1.78 -1.19 -29.00
C ALA A 683 2.70 -2.16 -29.74
N GLY A 684 2.33 -3.44 -29.78
CA GLY A 684 2.99 -4.42 -30.64
C GLY A 684 2.24 -4.58 -31.95
N ASP A 685 2.95 -4.95 -33.01
CA ASP A 685 2.37 -5.14 -34.34
C ASP A 685 1.69 -6.51 -34.52
N SER A 686 1.84 -7.41 -33.54
CA SER A 686 1.33 -8.78 -33.58
C SER A 686 0.46 -9.13 -32.38
N VAL A 687 -0.47 -10.06 -32.58
CA VAL A 687 -1.32 -10.63 -31.51
C VAL A 687 -0.45 -11.24 -30.39
N SER A 688 0.65 -11.90 -30.77
CA SER A 688 1.65 -12.45 -29.84
C SER A 688 2.26 -11.40 -28.92
N ALA A 689 2.45 -10.17 -29.40
CA ALA A 689 2.98 -9.08 -28.58
C ALA A 689 1.94 -8.60 -27.55
N GLU A 690 0.68 -8.49 -27.93
CA GLU A 690 -0.42 -8.16 -27.00
C GLU A 690 -0.57 -9.22 -25.90
N GLU A 691 -0.45 -10.51 -26.25
CA GLU A 691 -0.47 -11.62 -25.28
C GLU A 691 0.68 -11.54 -24.27
N VAL A 692 1.93 -11.40 -24.74
CA VAL A 692 3.11 -11.28 -23.86
C VAL A 692 3.00 -10.05 -22.95
N LEU A 693 2.45 -8.95 -23.44
CA LEU A 693 2.23 -7.73 -22.67
C LEU A 693 1.14 -7.91 -21.61
N SER A 694 0.05 -8.59 -21.96
CA SER A 694 -1.01 -8.97 -21.03
C SER A 694 -0.48 -9.88 -19.92
N ILE A 695 0.37 -10.85 -20.27
CA ILE A 695 1.07 -11.72 -19.32
C ILE A 695 1.99 -10.91 -18.41
N ALA A 696 2.84 -10.04 -18.97
CA ALA A 696 3.77 -9.23 -18.19
C ALA A 696 3.04 -8.34 -17.16
N ARG A 697 1.86 -7.83 -17.52
CA ARG A 697 0.96 -7.10 -16.60
C ARG A 697 0.43 -8.00 -15.48
N LYS A 698 -0.05 -9.21 -15.80
CA LYS A 698 -0.50 -10.22 -14.83
C LYS A 698 0.57 -10.59 -13.81
N LEU A 699 1.82 -10.72 -14.26
CA LEU A 699 2.95 -11.12 -13.42
C LEU A 699 3.56 -9.97 -12.62
N SER A 700 3.30 -8.71 -12.97
CA SER A 700 3.96 -7.53 -12.38
C SER A 700 3.80 -7.46 -10.85
N TYR A 701 2.61 -7.78 -10.34
CA TYR A 701 2.37 -7.75 -8.89
C TYR A 701 3.14 -8.86 -8.16
N TRP A 702 3.02 -10.11 -8.63
CA TRP A 702 3.70 -11.25 -8.01
C TRP A 702 5.22 -11.07 -8.04
N ARG A 703 5.83 -10.70 -9.18
CA ARG A 703 7.29 -10.45 -9.26
C ARG A 703 7.83 -9.50 -8.19
N ASN A 704 7.05 -8.47 -7.83
CA ASN A 704 7.47 -7.47 -6.84
C ASN A 704 7.26 -7.91 -5.40
N ASN A 705 6.25 -8.74 -5.13
CA ASN A 705 5.82 -9.09 -3.76
C ASN A 705 6.14 -10.53 -3.37
N ARG A 706 6.43 -11.41 -4.34
CA ARG A 706 6.65 -12.86 -4.18
C ARG A 706 7.63 -13.18 -3.06
N ALA A 707 8.83 -12.59 -3.09
CA ALA A 707 9.84 -12.81 -2.05
C ALA A 707 9.29 -12.46 -0.66
N ARG A 708 8.66 -11.29 -0.50
CA ARG A 708 8.13 -10.84 0.80
C ARG A 708 6.96 -11.68 1.31
N ILE A 709 6.15 -12.23 0.41
CA ILE A 709 5.01 -13.10 0.74
C ILE A 709 5.52 -14.49 1.16
N LEU A 710 6.44 -15.08 0.39
CA LEU A 710 7.07 -16.37 0.71
C LEU A 710 7.93 -16.28 1.98
N GLU A 711 8.52 -15.12 2.25
CA GLU A 711 9.33 -14.87 3.45
C GLU A 711 8.50 -14.62 4.71
N GLN A 712 7.16 -14.63 4.67
CA GLN A 712 6.36 -14.51 5.88
C GLN A 712 6.62 -15.67 6.86
N MET A 713 6.69 -15.36 8.16
CA MET A 713 6.84 -16.37 9.21
C MET A 713 5.48 -16.92 9.61
N VAL A 714 5.18 -18.12 9.13
CA VAL A 714 3.93 -18.84 9.37
C VAL A 714 4.16 -19.90 10.44
N LEU A 715 3.32 -19.90 11.47
CA LEU A 715 3.30 -20.96 12.47
C LEU A 715 1.95 -21.65 12.49
N TRP A 716 2.00 -22.98 12.47
CA TRP A 716 0.86 -23.86 12.61
C TRP A 716 0.70 -24.24 14.08
N LEU A 717 -0.53 -24.18 14.59
CA LEU A 717 -0.87 -24.57 15.95
C LEU A 717 -1.06 -26.08 16.02
N GLY A 718 -0.54 -26.71 17.07
CA GLY A 718 -0.74 -28.14 17.32
C GLY A 718 -2.18 -28.44 17.77
N GLU A 719 -2.58 -29.72 17.73
CA GLU A 719 -3.92 -30.14 18.20
C GLU A 719 -4.17 -29.81 19.67
N GLU A 720 -3.12 -29.73 20.49
CA GLU A 720 -3.21 -29.41 21.92
C GLU A 720 -3.59 -27.94 22.17
N ASP A 721 -3.03 -27.02 21.38
CA ASP A 721 -3.23 -25.56 21.49
C ASP A 721 -4.54 -25.07 20.84
N LEU A 722 -5.20 -25.93 20.06
CA LEU A 722 -6.44 -25.59 19.37
C LEU A 722 -7.66 -25.71 20.28
N PRO A 723 -8.58 -24.73 20.30
CA PRO A 723 -9.88 -24.86 20.95
C PRO A 723 -10.65 -26.07 20.40
N GLY A 724 -11.42 -26.76 21.26
CA GLY A 724 -12.12 -28.00 20.89
C GLY A 724 -13.03 -27.92 19.64
N VAL A 725 -13.56 -26.73 19.33
CA VAL A 725 -14.38 -26.49 18.13
C VAL A 725 -13.57 -26.60 16.84
N MET A 726 -12.27 -26.28 16.88
CA MET A 726 -11.37 -26.27 15.72
C MET A 726 -10.68 -27.63 15.49
N LYS A 727 -10.64 -28.50 16.50
CA LYS A 727 -10.06 -29.86 16.37
C LYS A 727 -10.81 -30.72 15.35
N ASN A 728 -12.11 -30.47 15.15
CA ASN A 728 -12.98 -31.31 14.34
C ASN A 728 -13.12 -30.86 12.87
N SER A 729 -12.48 -29.76 12.45
CA SER A 729 -12.67 -29.20 11.10
C SER A 729 -11.78 -29.79 10.01
N GLY A 730 -10.84 -30.69 10.33
CA GLY A 730 -9.96 -31.35 9.35
C GLY A 730 -9.02 -30.39 8.59
N MET A 731 -8.86 -29.15 9.07
CA MET A 731 -7.97 -28.14 8.52
C MET A 731 -6.92 -27.76 9.56
N ASN A 732 -5.70 -27.48 9.10
CA ASN A 732 -4.65 -26.93 9.95
C ASN A 732 -4.87 -25.43 10.12
N PHE A 733 -4.73 -24.93 11.34
CA PHE A 733 -4.82 -23.51 11.66
C PHE A 733 -3.48 -22.98 12.12
N GLY A 734 -3.24 -21.72 11.80
CA GLY A 734 -2.01 -21.04 12.16
C GLY A 734 -2.23 -19.55 12.29
N ALA A 735 -1.14 -18.84 12.54
CA ALA A 735 -1.16 -17.39 12.56
C ALA A 735 0.13 -16.81 11.99
N ILE A 736 0.01 -15.59 11.50
CA ILE A 736 1.13 -14.73 11.13
C ILE A 736 1.11 -13.54 12.08
N ILE A 737 2.26 -13.25 12.67
CA ILE A 737 2.48 -12.05 13.48
C ILE A 737 3.19 -11.03 12.59
N PRO A 738 2.48 -10.04 12.03
CA PRO A 738 3.10 -9.06 11.14
C PRO A 738 4.10 -8.22 11.93
N GLN A 739 5.25 -7.93 11.32
CA GLN A 739 6.33 -7.16 11.94
C GLN A 739 6.04 -5.65 11.84
N VAL A 740 4.97 -5.22 12.50
CA VAL A 740 4.48 -3.84 12.45
C VAL A 740 5.35 -2.93 13.33
N VAL A 741 6.09 -2.03 12.70
CA VAL A 741 6.73 -0.91 13.40
C VAL A 741 5.66 0.14 13.68
N VAL A 742 5.22 0.23 14.93
CA VAL A 742 4.07 1.04 15.38
C VAL A 742 4.18 2.51 14.95
N CYS A 743 5.37 3.09 15.04
CA CYS A 743 5.67 4.43 14.50
C CYS A 743 6.87 4.37 13.56
N GLY A 744 6.68 3.88 12.34
CA GLY A 744 7.74 3.71 11.34
C GLY A 744 8.03 4.96 10.52
N THR A 745 7.10 5.92 10.45
CA THR A 745 7.26 7.18 9.72
C THR A 745 7.31 8.38 10.65
N LEU A 746 7.82 9.51 10.14
CA LEU A 746 7.80 10.81 10.84
C LEU A 746 6.38 11.29 11.18
N THR A 747 5.38 10.82 10.42
CA THR A 747 3.96 11.08 10.68
C THR A 747 3.35 10.13 11.71
N ARG A 748 4.18 9.30 12.37
CA ARG A 748 3.82 8.27 13.36
C ARG A 748 2.94 7.15 12.81
N ARG A 749 2.85 7.00 11.49
CA ARG A 749 2.13 5.88 10.89
C ARG A 749 2.90 4.59 11.15
N ALA A 750 2.14 3.53 11.39
CA ALA A 750 2.66 2.19 11.39
C ALA A 750 3.22 1.83 10.01
N MET A 751 4.28 1.01 9.98
CA MET A 751 4.90 0.53 8.76
C MET A 751 5.10 -0.98 8.84
N GLU A 752 4.67 -1.66 7.80
CA GLU A 752 4.98 -3.07 7.55
C GLU A 752 5.07 -3.29 6.01
N PRO A 753 6.11 -3.96 5.47
CA PRO A 753 6.38 -3.95 4.02
C PRO A 753 5.52 -4.86 3.13
N THR A 754 4.67 -5.72 3.71
CA THR A 754 3.90 -6.74 2.98
C THR A 754 2.41 -6.48 3.11
N TRP A 755 1.90 -6.59 4.34
CA TRP A 755 0.51 -6.46 4.72
C TRP A 755 0.01 -5.03 4.60
N MET A 756 0.74 -4.03 5.11
CA MET A 756 0.28 -2.63 5.00
C MET A 756 0.40 -2.05 3.58
N THR A 757 1.03 -2.77 2.65
CA THR A 757 1.09 -2.44 1.22
C THR A 757 0.27 -3.40 0.35
N ALA A 758 -0.43 -4.36 0.95
CA ALA A 758 -1.21 -5.36 0.23
C ALA A 758 -2.30 -4.68 -0.60
N SER A 759 -2.35 -4.97 -1.90
CA SER A 759 -3.39 -4.44 -2.76
C SER A 759 -4.70 -5.21 -2.60
N ASN A 760 -5.79 -4.64 -3.10
CA ASN A 760 -7.02 -5.39 -3.29
C ASN A 760 -6.86 -6.38 -4.44
N ALA A 761 -7.71 -7.42 -4.46
CA ALA A 761 -7.75 -8.42 -5.51
C ALA A 761 -8.09 -7.77 -6.86
N ASP A 762 -7.34 -8.14 -7.89
CA ASP A 762 -7.46 -7.63 -9.26
C ASP A 762 -7.39 -8.82 -10.23
N LYS A 763 -8.34 -8.85 -11.18
CA LYS A 763 -8.47 -9.90 -12.20
C LYS A 763 -7.25 -9.99 -13.11
N GLU A 764 -6.47 -8.93 -13.20
CA GLU A 764 -5.26 -8.86 -14.02
C GLU A 764 -3.97 -8.96 -13.21
N ARG A 765 -4.00 -9.49 -11.98
CA ARG A 765 -2.79 -9.61 -11.14
C ARG A 765 -2.76 -10.92 -10.35
N VAL A 766 -1.75 -11.75 -10.66
CA VAL A 766 -1.48 -13.01 -9.95
C VAL A 766 -1.19 -12.73 -8.48
N GLY A 767 -1.84 -13.48 -7.58
CA GLY A 767 -1.62 -13.42 -6.14
C GLY A 767 -2.11 -12.14 -5.45
N SER A 768 -2.89 -11.29 -6.13
CA SER A 768 -3.41 -10.04 -5.56
C SER A 768 -4.51 -10.25 -4.49
N GLU A 769 -5.01 -11.47 -4.35
CA GLU A 769 -5.98 -11.92 -3.33
C GLU A 769 -5.37 -12.17 -1.94
N LEU A 770 -4.10 -11.81 -1.72
CA LEU A 770 -3.35 -12.02 -0.47
C LEU A 770 -4.16 -11.69 0.80
N ARG A 771 -4.88 -10.56 0.81
CA ARG A 771 -5.69 -10.13 1.98
C ARG A 771 -6.70 -11.22 2.36
N ALA A 772 -7.38 -11.82 1.38
CA ALA A 772 -8.42 -12.82 1.59
C ALA A 772 -7.90 -14.14 2.17
N MET A 773 -6.58 -14.35 2.18
CA MET A 773 -5.96 -15.53 2.80
C MET A 773 -5.85 -15.39 4.32
N VAL A 774 -6.07 -14.19 4.87
CA VAL A 774 -6.33 -14.02 6.30
C VAL A 774 -7.79 -14.40 6.55
N GLN A 775 -7.99 -15.56 7.14
CA GLN A 775 -9.31 -16.17 7.34
C GLN A 775 -9.59 -16.34 8.83
N ALA A 776 -10.76 -15.89 9.26
CA ALA A 776 -11.23 -16.11 10.61
C ALA A 776 -11.40 -17.62 10.86
N PRO A 777 -10.90 -18.15 11.98
CA PRO A 777 -11.10 -19.55 12.29
C PRO A 777 -12.57 -19.83 12.65
N PRO A 778 -13.02 -21.10 12.63
CA PRO A 778 -14.41 -21.47 12.96
C PRO A 778 -14.88 -20.88 14.30
N GLY A 779 -16.07 -20.28 14.30
CA GLY A 779 -16.63 -19.60 15.48
C GLY A 779 -16.17 -18.15 15.67
N TYR A 780 -15.34 -17.62 14.76
CA TYR A 780 -14.91 -16.22 14.73
C TYR A 780 -15.23 -15.56 13.39
N SER A 781 -15.33 -14.23 13.40
CA SER A 781 -15.50 -13.37 12.24
C SER A 781 -14.57 -12.17 12.34
N ILE A 782 -14.17 -11.65 11.18
CA ILE A 782 -13.42 -10.39 11.08
C ILE A 782 -14.45 -9.26 10.95
N VAL A 783 -14.37 -8.30 11.85
CA VAL A 783 -15.22 -7.10 11.88
C VAL A 783 -14.36 -5.87 11.67
N GLY A 784 -14.73 -4.99 10.76
CA GLY A 784 -14.02 -3.72 10.61
C GLY A 784 -14.64 -2.80 9.59
N ALA A 785 -14.08 -1.60 9.49
CA ALA A 785 -14.61 -0.55 8.64
C ALA A 785 -13.49 0.35 8.11
N ASP A 786 -13.79 1.00 7.01
CA ASP A 786 -12.98 2.05 6.39
C ASP A 786 -13.49 3.42 6.84
N VAL A 787 -12.62 4.29 7.35
CA VAL A 787 -13.01 5.65 7.76
C VAL A 787 -13.05 6.54 6.52
N ASP A 788 -14.26 6.70 5.97
CA ASP A 788 -14.49 7.51 4.77
C ASP A 788 -13.81 8.89 4.84
N SER A 789 -12.87 9.10 3.92
CA SER A 789 -12.19 10.38 3.71
C SER A 789 -11.65 11.01 4.99
N GLN A 790 -11.11 10.19 5.91
CA GLN A 790 -10.64 10.60 7.24
C GLN A 790 -9.82 11.90 7.22
N GLU A 791 -8.76 11.93 6.41
CA GLU A 791 -7.83 13.07 6.33
C GLU A 791 -8.46 14.31 5.72
N LEU A 792 -9.34 14.13 4.74
CA LEU A 792 -10.08 15.22 4.11
C LEU A 792 -11.07 15.84 5.11
N TRP A 793 -11.72 15.02 5.93
CA TRP A 793 -12.60 15.49 7.01
C TRP A 793 -11.81 16.23 8.10
N ILE A 794 -10.64 15.72 8.51
CA ILE A 794 -9.76 16.43 9.45
C ILE A 794 -9.37 17.79 8.89
N ALA A 795 -9.00 17.86 7.62
CA ALA A 795 -8.60 19.09 6.97
C ALA A 795 -9.78 20.09 6.85
N SER A 796 -10.98 19.59 6.55
CA SER A 796 -12.18 20.42 6.44
C SER A 796 -12.64 20.99 7.79
N VAL A 797 -12.67 20.17 8.84
CA VAL A 797 -13.08 20.60 10.18
C VAL A 797 -12.09 21.58 10.79
N LEU A 798 -10.78 21.46 10.51
CA LEU A 798 -9.77 22.45 10.90
C LEU A 798 -10.03 23.82 10.26
N GLY A 799 -10.47 23.85 9.00
CA GLY A 799 -10.86 25.07 8.31
C GLY A 799 -12.12 25.71 8.90
N ASP A 800 -13.17 24.92 9.10
CA ASP A 800 -14.45 25.37 9.67
C ASP A 800 -14.30 25.89 11.11
N ALA A 801 -13.54 25.18 11.94
CA ALA A 801 -13.26 25.57 13.32
C ALA A 801 -12.49 26.90 13.40
N HIS A 802 -11.52 27.11 12.51
CA HIS A 802 -10.73 28.33 12.45
C HIS A 802 -11.52 29.52 11.89
N HIS A 803 -12.42 29.30 10.92
CA HIS A 803 -13.15 30.37 10.25
C HIS A 803 -14.35 30.89 11.07
N ALA A 804 -15.29 30.01 11.43
CA ALA A 804 -16.56 30.42 12.05
C ALA A 804 -17.00 29.57 13.25
N LYS A 805 -16.19 28.57 13.65
CA LYS A 805 -16.56 27.59 14.69
C LYS A 805 -17.94 26.95 14.44
N THR A 806 -18.26 26.73 13.16
CA THR A 806 -19.52 26.11 12.72
C THR A 806 -19.24 25.19 11.54
N HIS A 807 -19.77 23.97 11.58
CA HIS A 807 -19.61 22.98 10.51
C HIS A 807 -20.18 23.48 9.17
N GLY A 808 -19.44 23.24 8.09
CA GLY A 808 -19.73 23.66 6.71
C GLY A 808 -19.83 25.17 6.53
N SER A 809 -19.13 25.93 7.37
CA SER A 809 -18.95 27.38 7.16
C SER A 809 -18.00 27.69 6.03
N THR A 810 -17.11 26.77 5.67
CA THR A 810 -16.22 26.89 4.50
C THR A 810 -16.75 26.08 3.31
N PRO A 811 -16.43 26.47 2.06
CA PRO A 811 -16.78 25.68 0.87
C PRO A 811 -16.27 24.23 0.95
N LEU A 812 -15.05 24.04 1.47
CA LEU A 812 -14.47 22.73 1.73
C LEU A 812 -15.30 21.90 2.73
N GLY A 813 -15.66 22.50 3.87
CA GLY A 813 -16.50 21.88 4.89
C GLY A 813 -17.83 21.42 4.32
N TRP A 814 -18.51 22.29 3.57
CA TRP A 814 -19.80 21.97 2.95
C TRP A 814 -19.68 20.84 1.91
N MET A 815 -18.71 20.93 1.00
CA MET A 815 -18.47 19.88 -0.02
C MET A 815 -18.15 18.51 0.60
N THR A 816 -17.52 18.50 1.78
CA THR A 816 -17.15 17.25 2.48
C THR A 816 -18.34 16.66 3.22
N LEU A 817 -19.20 17.49 3.83
CA LEU A 817 -20.31 17.03 4.68
C LEU A 817 -21.61 16.76 3.91
N SER A 818 -21.87 17.53 2.85
CA SER A 818 -23.13 17.50 2.09
C SER A 818 -22.93 17.21 0.60
N GLY A 819 -21.69 17.30 0.09
CA GLY A 819 -21.38 16.98 -1.30
C GLY A 819 -21.53 15.48 -1.59
N THR A 820 -22.04 15.15 -2.78
CA THR A 820 -22.22 13.76 -3.20
C THR A 820 -21.60 13.50 -4.56
N LYS A 821 -21.01 12.29 -4.70
CA LYS A 821 -20.45 11.82 -5.97
C LYS A 821 -21.50 11.77 -7.09
N ALA A 822 -22.73 11.34 -6.77
CA ALA A 822 -23.82 11.23 -7.75
C ALA A 822 -24.24 12.58 -8.34
N LYS A 823 -24.21 13.66 -7.54
CA LYS A 823 -24.55 15.01 -7.99
C LYS A 823 -23.32 15.79 -8.51
N ASN A 824 -22.14 15.18 -8.59
CA ASN A 824 -20.86 15.84 -8.90
C ASN A 824 -20.56 17.08 -8.02
N THR A 825 -21.09 17.10 -6.79
CA THR A 825 -20.93 18.22 -5.84
C THR A 825 -19.83 17.99 -4.81
N ASP A 826 -19.20 16.81 -4.82
CA ASP A 826 -18.03 16.54 -3.99
C ASP A 826 -16.79 17.27 -4.51
N MET A 827 -15.85 17.60 -3.61
CA MET A 827 -14.64 18.36 -3.92
C MET A 827 -13.87 17.81 -5.13
N HIS A 828 -13.73 16.48 -5.25
CA HIS A 828 -12.99 15.87 -6.35
C HIS A 828 -13.67 16.10 -7.69
N SER A 829 -14.99 15.99 -7.74
CA SER A 829 -15.78 16.25 -8.95
C SER A 829 -15.77 17.73 -9.33
N VAL A 830 -15.90 18.63 -8.35
CA VAL A 830 -15.81 20.08 -8.59
C VAL A 830 -14.43 20.47 -9.13
N THR A 831 -13.35 19.93 -8.56
CA THR A 831 -11.99 20.17 -9.04
C THR A 831 -11.77 19.59 -10.44
N ALA A 832 -12.26 18.36 -10.67
CA ALA A 832 -12.21 17.68 -11.96
C ALA A 832 -12.91 18.50 -13.05
N GLN A 833 -14.10 19.02 -12.79
CA GLN A 833 -14.87 19.84 -13.71
C GLN A 833 -14.19 21.19 -13.98
N ALA A 834 -13.62 21.84 -12.97
CA ALA A 834 -12.97 23.14 -13.12
C ALA A 834 -11.69 23.09 -14.00
N VAL A 835 -10.98 21.97 -13.97
CA VAL A 835 -9.69 21.76 -14.64
C VAL A 835 -9.83 20.94 -15.93
N GLY A 836 -10.91 20.17 -16.08
CA GLY A 836 -11.15 19.28 -17.23
C GLY A 836 -10.35 17.97 -17.14
N ILE A 837 -10.32 17.33 -15.97
CA ILE A 837 -9.62 16.04 -15.74
C ILE A 837 -10.59 15.01 -15.16
N SER A 838 -10.19 13.74 -15.14
CA SER A 838 -10.99 12.68 -14.49
C SER A 838 -11.06 12.89 -12.97
N ARG A 839 -12.14 12.43 -12.34
CA ARG A 839 -12.31 12.49 -10.87
C ARG A 839 -11.18 11.76 -10.13
N ASN A 840 -10.69 10.64 -10.66
CA ASN A 840 -9.61 9.88 -10.03
C ASN A 840 -8.28 10.67 -10.07
N HIS A 841 -7.97 11.33 -11.19
CA HIS A 841 -6.81 12.22 -11.28
C HIS A 841 -6.94 13.42 -10.34
N ALA A 842 -8.14 14.02 -10.27
CA ALA A 842 -8.42 15.11 -9.32
C ALA A 842 -8.28 14.66 -7.86
N LYS A 843 -8.68 13.42 -7.53
CA LYS A 843 -8.48 12.83 -6.19
C LYS A 843 -7.00 12.83 -5.82
N VAL A 844 -6.14 12.28 -6.67
CA VAL A 844 -4.68 12.23 -6.41
C VAL A 844 -4.11 13.63 -6.19
N ILE A 845 -4.50 14.60 -7.03
CA ILE A 845 -4.02 15.98 -6.92
C ILE A 845 -4.51 16.65 -5.63
N ASN A 846 -5.77 16.49 -5.26
CA ASN A 846 -6.33 17.12 -4.06
C ASN A 846 -5.66 16.61 -2.77
N TYR A 847 -5.44 15.30 -2.66
CA TYR A 847 -4.69 14.76 -1.52
C TYR A 847 -3.25 15.29 -1.49
N ALA A 848 -2.55 15.30 -2.63
CA ALA A 848 -1.20 15.87 -2.69
C ALA A 848 -1.17 17.35 -2.26
N ARG A 849 -2.17 18.13 -2.65
CA ARG A 849 -2.32 19.55 -2.28
C ARG A 849 -2.58 19.74 -0.79
N ILE A 850 -3.44 18.93 -0.18
CA ILE A 850 -3.70 18.95 1.27
C ILE A 850 -2.40 18.67 2.05
N TYR A 851 -1.53 17.82 1.51
CA TYR A 851 -0.17 17.57 2.06
C TYR A 851 0.84 18.68 1.76
N GLY A 852 0.41 19.82 1.23
CA GLY A 852 1.28 20.96 0.97
C GLY A 852 2.06 20.89 -0.34
N ALA A 853 1.71 20.00 -1.28
CA ALA A 853 2.32 20.02 -2.61
C ALA A 853 2.03 21.34 -3.33
N GLY A 854 3.09 21.93 -3.90
CA GLY A 854 3.00 23.21 -4.62
C GLY A 854 2.55 23.08 -6.07
N GLN A 855 2.42 24.23 -6.74
CA GLN A 855 1.98 24.31 -8.13
C GLN A 855 2.84 23.48 -9.09
N GLN A 856 4.17 23.51 -8.95
CA GLN A 856 5.10 22.78 -9.81
C GLN A 856 4.87 21.26 -9.78
N PHE A 857 4.46 20.71 -8.62
CA PHE A 857 4.14 19.30 -8.51
C PHE A 857 2.87 18.96 -9.30
N ALA A 858 1.83 19.78 -9.19
CA ALA A 858 0.61 19.59 -9.97
C ALA A 858 0.84 19.74 -11.48
N GLU A 859 1.72 20.66 -11.91
CA GLU A 859 2.12 20.80 -13.32
C GLU A 859 2.73 19.49 -13.85
N ARG A 860 3.69 18.92 -13.11
CA ARG A 860 4.31 17.64 -13.47
C ARG A 860 3.30 16.50 -13.51
N LEU A 861 2.41 16.43 -12.51
CA LEU A 861 1.41 15.36 -12.42
C LEU A 861 0.36 15.46 -13.53
N LEU A 862 -0.08 16.68 -13.87
CA LEU A 862 -1.00 16.92 -14.99
C LEU A 862 -0.36 16.53 -16.32
N ALA A 863 0.92 16.84 -16.52
CA ALA A 863 1.68 16.40 -17.68
C ALA A 863 1.88 14.87 -17.72
N GLN A 864 2.01 14.20 -16.58
CA GLN A 864 2.08 12.73 -16.52
C GLN A 864 0.74 12.06 -16.86
N PHE A 865 -0.36 12.60 -16.34
CA PHE A 865 -1.72 12.10 -16.63
C PHE A 865 -2.12 12.32 -18.08
N ASN A 866 -1.63 13.39 -18.69
CA ASN A 866 -1.87 13.69 -20.08
C ASN A 866 -0.57 14.17 -20.75
N PRO A 867 0.25 13.25 -21.32
CA PRO A 867 1.51 13.59 -21.99
C PRO A 867 1.36 14.56 -23.15
N ALA A 868 0.15 14.63 -23.72
CA ALA A 868 -0.23 15.55 -24.78
C ALA A 868 -0.42 17.01 -24.31
N MET A 869 -0.51 17.25 -23.00
CA MET A 869 -0.67 18.58 -22.43
C MET A 869 0.67 19.34 -22.47
N SER A 870 0.72 20.48 -23.17
CA SER A 870 1.94 21.30 -23.17
C SER A 870 2.28 21.81 -21.77
N GLN A 871 3.56 22.02 -21.46
CA GLN A 871 3.98 22.56 -20.16
C GLN A 871 3.30 23.91 -19.84
N SER A 872 3.02 24.73 -20.86
CA SER A 872 2.33 26.00 -20.71
C SER A 872 0.85 25.83 -20.33
N GLU A 873 0.19 24.82 -20.90
CA GLU A 873 -1.19 24.47 -20.58
C GLU A 873 -1.29 23.82 -19.20
N ALA A 874 -0.36 22.90 -18.87
CA ALA A 874 -0.26 22.30 -17.54
C ALA A 874 -0.06 23.38 -16.47
N ARG A 875 0.81 24.36 -16.73
CA ARG A 875 1.00 25.54 -15.87
C ARG A 875 -0.26 26.37 -15.74
N SER A 876 -0.95 26.67 -16.83
CA SER A 876 -2.21 27.43 -16.80
C SER A 876 -3.31 26.71 -16.01
N LYS A 877 -3.50 25.41 -16.26
CA LYS A 877 -4.46 24.55 -15.54
C LYS A 877 -4.12 24.41 -14.06
N ALA A 878 -2.84 24.18 -13.73
CA ALA A 878 -2.39 24.13 -12.34
C ALA A 878 -2.61 25.49 -11.64
N GLN A 879 -2.23 26.60 -12.27
CA GLN A 879 -2.42 27.93 -11.70
C GLN A 879 -3.91 28.26 -11.49
N LYS A 880 -4.77 27.93 -12.46
CA LYS A 880 -6.23 28.07 -12.34
C LYS A 880 -6.77 27.25 -11.17
N MET A 881 -6.31 26.00 -11.03
CA MET A 881 -6.69 25.12 -9.95
C MET A 881 -6.27 25.68 -8.59
N PHE A 882 -5.01 26.09 -8.41
CA PHE A 882 -4.50 26.65 -7.15
C PHE A 882 -5.19 27.98 -6.79
N ASN A 883 -5.47 28.84 -7.77
CA ASN A 883 -6.22 30.07 -7.53
C ASN A 883 -7.66 29.81 -7.08
N LEU A 884 -8.34 28.82 -7.67
CA LEU A 884 -9.71 28.45 -7.29
C LEU A 884 -9.78 27.85 -5.88
N THR A 885 -8.76 27.07 -5.52
CA THR A 885 -8.77 26.24 -4.32
C THR A 885 -7.99 26.86 -3.16
N LYS A 886 -6.67 27.05 -3.30
CA LYS A 886 -5.82 27.64 -2.26
C LYS A 886 -6.03 29.16 -2.15
N GLY A 887 -6.35 29.82 -3.25
CA GLY A 887 -6.58 31.27 -3.31
C GLY A 887 -5.30 32.08 -3.51
N LYS A 888 -5.36 33.38 -3.20
CA LYS A 888 -4.22 34.30 -3.30
C LYS A 888 -3.61 34.57 -1.93
N LYS A 889 -2.28 34.70 -1.89
CA LYS A 889 -1.52 35.02 -0.69
C LYS A 889 -1.47 36.54 -0.49
N ILE A 890 -1.98 37.03 0.64
CA ILE A 890 -2.03 38.44 1.03
C ILE A 890 -1.13 38.69 2.24
N TYR A 891 -0.62 39.92 2.33
CA TYR A 891 0.22 40.42 3.41
C TYR A 891 -0.61 41.45 4.19
N GLU A 892 -0.82 41.19 5.48
CA GLU A 892 -1.55 42.09 6.37
C GLU A 892 -0.55 42.99 7.09
N LEU A 893 -0.77 44.30 7.07
CA LEU A 893 0.11 45.26 7.73
C LEU A 893 0.03 45.11 9.27
N ARG A 894 1.16 45.21 9.98
CA ARG A 894 1.14 45.16 11.45
C ARG A 894 0.38 46.36 12.06
N PRO A 895 -0.28 46.19 13.22
CA PRO A 895 -1.03 47.26 13.88
C PRO A 895 -0.21 48.54 14.13
N GLU A 896 1.09 48.41 14.36
CA GLU A 896 1.98 49.57 14.57
C GLU A 896 2.07 50.49 13.35
N TYR A 897 1.97 49.95 12.13
CA TYR A 897 2.06 50.70 10.87
C TYR A 897 0.69 51.04 10.28
N LEU A 898 -0.41 50.54 10.87
CA LEU A 898 -1.78 50.85 10.45
C LEU A 898 -2.14 52.32 10.70
N ILE A 899 -1.45 52.99 11.64
CA ILE A 899 -1.60 54.41 11.95
C ILE A 899 -1.10 55.27 10.78
N ASP A 900 0.00 54.86 10.14
CA ASP A 900 0.60 55.57 9.01
C ASP A 900 -0.16 55.31 7.68
N PHE A 901 -0.92 54.22 7.59
CA PHE A 901 -1.62 53.79 6.37
C PHE A 901 -3.06 53.25 6.64
N PRO A 902 -4.04 54.14 6.87
CA PRO A 902 -5.40 53.73 7.22
C PRO A 902 -6.21 53.12 6.06
N GLU A 903 -5.85 53.39 4.81
CA GLU A 903 -6.67 53.02 3.63
C GLU A 903 -6.42 51.61 3.08
N ASN A 904 -5.23 51.01 3.30
CA ASN A 904 -4.87 49.71 2.74
C ASN A 904 -4.31 48.78 3.82
N ARG A 905 -5.15 47.88 4.34
CA ARG A 905 -4.75 46.88 5.35
C ARG A 905 -4.12 45.61 4.74
N TYR A 906 -4.43 45.32 3.48
CA TYR A 906 -4.04 44.07 2.81
C TYR A 906 -3.34 44.35 1.49
N PHE A 907 -2.17 43.75 1.31
CA PHE A 907 -1.32 43.98 0.14
C PHE A 907 -1.04 42.67 -0.59
N GLY A 908 -0.92 42.74 -1.92
CA GLY A 908 -0.34 41.66 -2.72
C GLY A 908 1.17 41.56 -2.49
N LYS A 909 1.79 40.42 -2.84
CA LYS A 909 3.23 40.17 -2.65
C LYS A 909 4.13 41.30 -3.17
N TRP A 910 3.85 41.82 -4.36
CA TRP A 910 4.66 42.86 -4.99
C TRP A 910 4.50 44.22 -4.29
N GLN A 911 3.26 44.61 -3.99
CA GLN A 911 2.96 45.84 -3.25
C GLN A 911 3.55 45.83 -1.83
N ALA A 912 3.48 44.69 -1.14
CA ALA A 912 4.08 44.54 0.19
C ALA A 912 5.62 44.65 0.15
N PHE A 913 6.25 44.08 -0.88
CA PHE A 913 7.69 44.18 -1.07
C PHE A 913 8.13 45.60 -1.41
N GLU A 914 7.38 46.30 -2.26
CA GLU A 914 7.62 47.70 -2.61
C GLU A 914 7.49 48.61 -1.38
N MET A 915 6.45 48.42 -0.57
CA MET A 915 6.27 49.12 0.71
C MET A 915 7.42 48.84 1.69
N ALA A 916 7.78 47.57 1.90
CA ALA A 916 8.87 47.21 2.81
C ALA A 916 10.20 47.87 2.38
N LYS A 917 10.47 47.86 1.07
CA LYS A 917 11.66 48.49 0.48
C LYS A 917 11.64 50.02 0.62
N LEU A 918 10.50 50.66 0.42
CA LEU A 918 10.33 52.11 0.61
C LEU A 918 10.65 52.56 2.04
N HIS A 919 10.35 51.71 3.03
CA HIS A 919 10.61 51.99 4.44
C HIS A 919 11.91 51.42 4.99
N ASN A 920 12.79 50.87 4.14
CA ASN A 920 14.04 50.17 4.54
C ASN A 920 13.82 49.13 5.64
N LYS A 921 12.68 48.42 5.61
CA LYS A 921 12.35 47.36 6.56
C LYS A 921 12.22 46.02 5.85
N THR A 922 12.35 44.94 6.62
CA THR A 922 12.09 43.61 6.09
C THR A 922 10.58 43.34 6.01
N LEU A 923 10.16 42.41 5.14
CA LEU A 923 8.76 42.00 5.03
C LEU A 923 8.20 41.50 6.38
N GLU A 924 9.02 40.82 7.17
CA GLU A 924 8.65 40.25 8.47
C GLU A 924 8.47 41.33 9.55
N GLU A 925 9.19 42.45 9.44
CA GLU A 925 9.08 43.59 10.36
C GLU A 925 7.83 44.44 10.11
N MET A 926 7.41 44.60 8.85
CA MET A 926 6.32 45.50 8.48
C MET A 926 4.96 44.79 8.37
N PHE A 927 4.96 43.51 8.00
CA PHE A 927 3.76 42.72 7.79
C PHE A 927 3.64 41.57 8.80
N VAL A 928 2.39 41.20 9.10
CA VAL A 928 2.02 39.99 9.81
C VAL A 928 2.23 38.79 8.88
N ASP A 929 2.29 37.59 9.47
CA ASP A 929 2.26 36.33 8.73
C ASP A 929 1.21 36.35 7.62
N THR A 930 1.65 35.90 6.46
CA THR A 930 0.86 35.86 5.24
C THR A 930 -0.36 34.96 5.36
N LYS A 931 -1.47 35.35 4.71
CA LYS A 931 -2.73 34.58 4.71
C LYS A 931 -3.19 34.30 3.28
N TRP A 932 -3.83 33.17 3.08
CA TRP A 932 -4.52 32.79 1.87
C TRP A 932 -5.98 33.27 1.91
N VAL A 933 -6.46 33.88 0.83
CA VAL A 933 -7.84 34.37 0.71
C VAL A 933 -8.41 34.09 -0.68
N GLY A 934 -9.72 33.83 -0.74
CA GLY A 934 -10.52 33.77 -1.96
C GLY A 934 -10.52 32.43 -2.70
N GLY A 935 -9.95 31.38 -2.11
CA GLY A 935 -10.07 30.01 -2.60
C GLY A 935 -10.92 29.14 -1.66
N THR A 936 -11.47 28.05 -2.20
CA THR A 936 -12.36 27.13 -1.46
C THR A 936 -11.75 26.48 -0.22
N GLU A 937 -10.41 26.38 -0.17
CA GLU A 937 -9.62 25.71 0.86
C GLU A 937 -8.73 26.69 1.66
N SER A 938 -8.84 28.00 1.40
CA SER A 938 -7.96 29.02 2.00
C SER A 938 -7.94 28.97 3.54
N ALA A 939 -9.11 28.80 4.18
CA ALA A 939 -9.22 28.73 5.63
C ALA A 939 -8.45 27.54 6.23
N MET A 940 -8.53 26.37 5.61
CA MET A 940 -7.78 25.17 5.99
C MET A 940 -6.28 25.41 5.88
N PHE A 941 -5.79 25.91 4.74
CA PHE A 941 -4.35 26.17 4.58
C PHE A 941 -3.80 27.20 5.56
N ASN A 942 -4.58 28.24 5.87
CA ASN A 942 -4.20 29.21 6.90
C ASN A 942 -4.02 28.54 8.26
N ARG A 943 -4.96 27.67 8.66
CA ARG A 943 -4.86 26.95 9.92
C ARG A 943 -3.70 25.95 9.94
N LEU A 944 -3.48 25.21 8.85
CA LEU A 944 -2.37 24.27 8.73
C LEU A 944 -1.01 24.97 8.76
N GLU A 945 -0.85 26.07 8.01
CA GLU A 945 0.38 26.87 8.01
C GLU A 945 0.61 27.55 9.38
N GLN A 946 -0.45 27.95 10.09
CA GLN A 946 -0.34 28.49 11.47
C GLN A 946 0.18 27.44 12.46
N ILE A 947 -0.37 26.23 12.45
CA ILE A 947 0.10 25.12 13.31
C ILE A 947 1.53 24.76 12.92
N ALA A 948 1.79 24.62 11.62
CA ALA A 948 3.10 24.26 11.10
C ALA A 948 4.16 25.30 11.47
N ASN A 949 3.89 26.60 11.43
CA ASN A 949 4.87 27.66 11.73
C ASN A 949 5.03 28.00 13.22
N SER A 950 4.22 27.38 14.09
CA SER A 950 4.37 27.57 15.53
C SER A 950 5.77 27.12 16.01
N PRO A 951 6.31 27.71 17.10
CA PRO A 951 7.64 27.37 17.61
C PRO A 951 7.71 25.91 18.11
N GLN A 952 6.60 25.37 18.62
CA GLN A 952 6.46 23.97 19.03
C GLN A 952 5.21 23.39 18.37
N PRO A 953 5.30 22.94 17.10
CA PRO A 953 4.15 22.39 16.39
C PRO A 953 3.61 21.15 17.09
N THR A 954 2.32 21.20 17.43
CA THR A 954 1.59 20.09 18.02
C THR A 954 0.47 19.61 17.10
N THR A 955 0.08 18.35 17.26
CA THR A 955 -1.09 17.81 16.57
C THR A 955 -2.38 18.45 17.10
N PRO A 956 -3.41 18.58 16.25
CA PRO A 956 -4.62 19.32 16.61
C PRO A 956 -5.51 18.65 17.68
N PHE A 957 -5.33 17.35 17.94
CA PHE A 957 -6.25 16.58 18.80
C PHE A 957 -5.62 16.13 20.12
N LEU A 958 -4.45 15.47 20.06
CA LEU A 958 -3.78 14.91 21.24
C LEU A 958 -2.56 15.72 21.71
N ASN A 959 -2.30 16.88 21.08
CA ASN A 959 -1.15 17.75 21.38
C ASN A 959 0.22 17.06 21.27
N GLY A 960 0.36 16.07 20.38
CA GLY A 960 1.64 15.41 20.13
C GLY A 960 2.60 16.35 19.39
N ARG A 961 3.84 16.49 19.86
CA ARG A 961 4.81 17.45 19.30
C ARG A 961 5.58 16.88 18.10
N LEU A 962 5.93 17.74 17.14
CA LEU A 962 6.73 17.40 15.96
C LEU A 962 8.14 16.91 16.36
N THR A 963 8.78 16.10 15.52
CA THR A 963 10.17 15.64 15.72
C THR A 963 11.14 16.81 15.91
N ARG A 964 12.12 16.65 16.79
CA ARG A 964 13.19 17.64 17.07
C ARG A 964 13.92 18.10 15.81
N ALA A 965 14.05 17.23 14.81
CA ALA A 965 14.72 17.51 13.55
C ALA A 965 14.01 18.56 12.67
N LEU A 966 12.72 18.83 12.91
CA LEU A 966 11.89 19.74 12.11
C LEU A 966 11.29 20.89 12.93
N GLU A 967 11.77 21.11 14.15
CA GLU A 967 11.33 22.24 14.99
C GLU A 967 11.98 23.57 14.58
N ILE A 968 13.11 23.55 13.88
CA ILE A 968 13.72 24.77 13.35
C ILE A 968 12.75 25.44 12.36
N LYS A 969 12.54 26.74 12.55
CA LYS A 969 11.82 27.59 11.60
C LYS A 969 12.68 27.87 10.38
N ASP A 970 12.89 26.86 9.55
CA ASP A 970 13.39 27.04 8.20
C ASP A 970 12.24 26.83 7.21
N GLY A 971 11.95 27.85 6.40
CA GLY A 971 10.91 27.81 5.36
C GLY A 971 11.08 26.64 4.38
N LYS A 972 12.30 26.07 4.31
CA LYS A 972 12.66 24.87 3.54
C LYS A 972 11.75 23.67 3.80
N TYR A 973 11.28 23.46 5.04
CA TYR A 973 10.53 22.24 5.42
C TYR A 973 9.03 22.47 5.64
N LEU A 974 8.48 23.64 5.29
CA LEU A 974 7.08 23.99 5.52
C LEU A 974 6.10 22.95 4.94
N THR A 975 6.36 22.47 3.72
CA THR A 975 5.52 21.45 3.07
C THR A 975 5.48 20.15 3.88
N THR A 976 6.63 19.73 4.42
CA THR A 976 6.73 18.53 5.27
C THR A 976 5.99 18.73 6.60
N ARG A 977 6.11 19.91 7.20
CA ARG A 977 5.41 20.26 8.46
C ARG A 977 3.89 20.27 8.28
N VAL A 978 3.38 20.85 7.18
CA VAL A 978 1.95 20.84 6.84
C VAL A 978 1.44 19.42 6.60
N ASN A 979 2.17 18.60 5.84
CA ASN A 979 1.85 17.18 5.66
C ASN A 979 1.77 16.43 7.00
N TRP A 980 2.72 16.70 7.90
CA TRP A 980 2.74 16.10 9.22
C TRP A 980 1.51 16.46 10.05
N VAL A 981 1.03 17.71 10.04
CA VAL A 981 -0.14 18.11 10.83
C VAL A 981 -1.37 17.25 10.48
N VAL A 982 -1.62 17.02 9.20
CA VAL A 982 -2.78 16.23 8.73
C VAL A 982 -2.58 14.74 9.01
N GLN A 983 -1.46 14.16 8.58
CA GLN A 983 -1.23 12.73 8.72
C GLN A 983 -1.05 12.29 10.17
N SER A 984 -0.35 13.08 10.97
CA SER A 984 -0.17 12.83 12.40
C SER A 984 -1.49 13.04 13.17
N GLY A 985 -2.34 13.99 12.74
CA GLY A 985 -3.70 14.14 13.24
C GLY A 985 -4.60 12.92 12.90
N ALA A 986 -4.39 12.28 11.77
CA ALA A 986 -5.08 11.03 11.43
C ALA A 986 -4.61 9.84 12.30
N VAL A 987 -3.34 9.81 12.71
CA VAL A 987 -2.83 8.82 13.68
C VAL A 987 -3.44 9.05 15.07
N ASP A 988 -3.60 10.31 15.50
CA ASP A 988 -4.33 10.62 16.74
C ASP A 988 -5.77 10.07 16.72
N PHE A 989 -6.45 10.23 15.58
CA PHE A 989 -7.79 9.67 15.37
C PHE A 989 -7.78 8.14 15.49
N LEU A 990 -6.80 7.47 14.88
CA LEU A 990 -6.66 6.01 14.98
C LEU A 990 -6.46 5.58 16.44
N HIS A 991 -5.58 6.24 17.19
CA HIS A 991 -5.34 5.92 18.61
C HIS A 991 -6.59 6.07 19.48
N LEU A 992 -7.37 7.14 19.25
CA LEU A 992 -8.67 7.35 19.91
C LEU A 992 -9.64 6.21 19.60
N MET A 993 -9.76 5.82 18.32
CA MET A 993 -10.66 4.75 17.90
C MET A 993 -10.25 3.39 18.49
N LEU A 994 -8.96 3.05 18.50
CA LEU A 994 -8.45 1.82 19.11
C LEU A 994 -8.70 1.80 20.63
N SER A 995 -8.42 2.91 21.31
CA SER A 995 -8.63 3.03 22.77
C SER A 995 -10.10 2.93 23.14
N CYS A 996 -10.99 3.51 22.33
CA CYS A 996 -12.44 3.44 22.53
C CYS A 996 -12.98 2.02 22.27
N MET A 997 -12.55 1.36 21.19
CA MET A 997 -12.94 -0.03 20.91
C MET A 997 -12.51 -0.98 22.02
N LYS A 998 -11.28 -0.82 22.51
CA LYS A 998 -10.77 -1.58 23.65
C LYS A 998 -11.56 -1.32 24.93
N TRP A 999 -11.98 -0.08 25.16
CA TRP A 999 -12.83 0.25 26.31
C TRP A 999 -14.21 -0.42 26.21
N ILE A 1000 -14.88 -0.33 25.06
CA ILE A 1000 -16.24 -0.87 24.87
C ILE A 1000 -16.24 -2.41 24.95
N MET A 1001 -15.31 -3.07 24.25
CA MET A 1001 -15.34 -4.52 24.08
C MET A 1001 -14.41 -5.27 25.06
N GLY A 1002 -13.46 -4.59 25.68
CA GLY A 1002 -12.48 -5.22 26.57
C GLY A 1002 -11.66 -6.31 25.87
N ASP A 1003 -11.47 -7.43 26.57
CA ASP A 1003 -10.71 -8.59 26.07
C ASP A 1003 -11.51 -9.49 25.10
N LYS A 1004 -12.75 -9.11 24.75
CA LYS A 1004 -13.63 -9.91 23.86
C LYS A 1004 -13.24 -9.81 22.37
N ILE A 1005 -12.38 -8.86 22.01
CA ILE A 1005 -11.91 -8.63 20.64
C ILE A 1005 -10.39 -8.67 20.57
N ARG A 1006 -9.87 -9.09 19.43
CA ARG A 1006 -8.43 -9.06 19.14
C ARG A 1006 -8.18 -8.15 17.95
N PHE A 1007 -7.22 -7.24 18.08
CA PHE A 1007 -6.81 -6.39 16.98
C PHE A 1007 -6.12 -7.24 15.90
N CYS A 1008 -6.61 -7.18 14.66
CA CYS A 1008 -5.98 -7.89 13.55
C CYS A 1008 -4.87 -7.04 12.95
N ILE A 1009 -5.26 -5.95 12.29
CA ILE A 1009 -4.38 -5.04 11.58
C ILE A 1009 -5.15 -3.76 11.25
N SER A 1010 -4.41 -2.68 11.00
CA SER A 1010 -4.93 -1.45 10.43
C SER A 1010 -4.24 -1.16 9.10
N PHE A 1011 -5.03 -0.85 8.06
CA PHE A 1011 -4.53 -0.45 6.74
C PHE A 1011 -4.87 1.01 6.53
N HIS A 1012 -3.93 1.93 6.75
CA HIS A 1012 -4.18 3.37 6.62
C HIS A 1012 -5.39 3.84 7.47
N ASP A 1013 -6.56 3.99 6.86
CA ASP A 1013 -7.86 4.41 7.40
C ASP A 1013 -8.80 3.24 7.76
N GLU A 1014 -8.42 2.01 7.48
CA GLU A 1014 -9.18 0.80 7.82
C GLU A 1014 -8.71 0.19 9.14
N VAL A 1015 -9.65 -0.28 9.96
CA VAL A 1015 -9.36 -1.02 11.20
C VAL A 1015 -10.16 -2.32 11.24
N ARG A 1016 -9.47 -3.42 11.54
CA ARG A 1016 -10.02 -4.77 11.51
C ARG A 1016 -9.75 -5.49 12.83
N TYR A 1017 -10.76 -6.18 13.33
CA TYR A 1017 -10.73 -6.95 14.57
C TYR A 1017 -11.21 -8.38 14.33
N LEU A 1018 -10.58 -9.33 15.01
CA LEU A 1018 -11.09 -10.70 15.13
C LEU A 1018 -12.04 -10.77 16.33
N VAL A 1019 -13.25 -11.26 16.09
CA VAL A 1019 -14.33 -11.26 17.07
C VAL A 1019 -15.01 -12.64 17.09
N PRO A 1020 -15.29 -13.22 18.27
CA PRO A 1020 -16.15 -14.41 18.36
C PRO A 1020 -17.52 -14.16 17.72
N ASP A 1021 -18.07 -15.14 17.01
CA ASP A 1021 -19.32 -15.00 16.23
C ASP A 1021 -20.51 -14.52 17.07
N ARG A 1022 -20.54 -14.89 18.36
CA ARG A 1022 -21.56 -14.44 19.34
C ARG A 1022 -21.58 -12.92 19.57
N TYR A 1023 -20.47 -12.23 19.29
CA TYR A 1023 -20.29 -10.79 19.53
C TYR A 1023 -20.11 -9.98 18.23
N LYS A 1024 -20.24 -10.59 17.05
CA LYS A 1024 -19.90 -9.93 15.77
C LYS A 1024 -20.75 -8.69 15.48
N TYR A 1025 -22.06 -8.74 15.75
CA TYR A 1025 -22.96 -7.60 15.53
C TYR A 1025 -22.79 -6.52 16.59
N GLN A 1026 -22.45 -6.91 17.82
CA GLN A 1026 -22.13 -6.01 18.91
C GLN A 1026 -20.83 -5.26 18.64
N ALA A 1027 -19.81 -5.95 18.12
CA ALA A 1027 -18.57 -5.32 17.69
C ALA A 1027 -18.80 -4.35 16.52
N ALA A 1028 -19.70 -4.67 15.58
CA ALA A 1028 -20.06 -3.76 14.50
C ALA A 1028 -20.70 -2.46 15.03
N LEU A 1029 -21.65 -2.58 15.96
CA LEU A 1029 -22.25 -1.43 16.63
C LEU A 1029 -21.23 -0.64 17.48
N ALA A 1030 -20.34 -1.34 18.19
CA ALA A 1030 -19.26 -0.72 18.95
C ALA A 1030 -18.33 0.12 18.06
N LEU A 1031 -18.04 -0.35 16.84
CA LEU A 1031 -17.20 0.38 15.90
C LEU A 1031 -17.87 1.68 15.43
N HIS A 1032 -19.16 1.64 15.10
CA HIS A 1032 -19.94 2.85 14.83
C HIS A 1032 -19.90 3.85 16.00
N VAL A 1033 -20.07 3.37 17.23
CA VAL A 1033 -19.99 4.21 18.44
C VAL A 1033 -18.59 4.75 18.67
N ALA A 1034 -17.55 3.96 18.42
CA ALA A 1034 -16.17 4.40 18.55
C ALA A 1034 -15.84 5.53 17.56
N ASN A 1035 -16.32 5.46 16.31
CA ASN A 1035 -16.18 6.56 15.35
C ASN A 1035 -16.98 7.81 15.79
N LEU A 1036 -18.22 7.64 16.27
CA LEU A 1036 -19.02 8.74 16.81
C LEU A 1036 -18.27 9.46 17.95
N MET A 1037 -17.79 8.71 18.94
CA MET A 1037 -17.08 9.26 20.09
C MET A 1037 -15.75 9.92 19.70
N THR A 1038 -14.99 9.27 18.82
CA THR A 1038 -13.70 9.80 18.32
C THR A 1038 -13.90 11.11 17.58
N ARG A 1039 -14.88 11.18 16.65
CA ARG A 1039 -15.20 12.42 15.94
C ARG A 1039 -15.72 13.49 16.89
N SER A 1040 -16.53 13.13 17.88
CA SER A 1040 -17.04 14.05 18.90
C SER A 1040 -15.91 14.66 19.75
N PHE A 1041 -14.91 13.86 20.12
CA PHE A 1041 -13.70 14.36 20.78
C PHE A 1041 -12.93 15.35 19.89
N CYS A 1042 -12.69 14.98 18.62
CA CYS A 1042 -11.98 15.82 17.67
C CYS A 1042 -12.66 17.19 17.46
N VAL A 1043 -13.99 17.23 17.34
CA VAL A 1043 -14.71 18.50 17.16
C VAL A 1043 -14.71 19.35 18.44
N THR A 1044 -14.87 18.72 19.60
CA THR A 1044 -14.83 19.42 20.91
C THR A 1044 -13.47 20.07 21.14
N LYS A 1045 -12.37 19.34 20.86
CA LYS A 1045 -11.01 19.86 20.95
C LYS A 1045 -10.73 21.06 20.04
N LEU A 1046 -11.43 21.13 18.91
CA LEU A 1046 -11.34 22.26 17.99
C LEU A 1046 -12.29 23.43 18.37
N GLY A 1047 -13.10 23.27 19.42
CA GLY A 1047 -14.04 24.27 19.91
C GLY A 1047 -15.39 24.28 19.18
N LEU A 1048 -15.78 23.14 18.59
CA LEU A 1048 -17.09 22.90 17.98
C LEU A 1048 -17.94 22.06 18.93
N ASN A 1049 -19.14 22.53 19.25
CA ASN A 1049 -19.97 21.95 20.31
C ASN A 1049 -21.00 20.92 19.80
N ASP A 1050 -20.86 20.42 18.58
CA ASP A 1050 -21.81 19.51 17.94
C ASP A 1050 -21.15 18.77 16.77
N LEU A 1051 -21.77 17.68 16.29
CA LEU A 1051 -21.26 16.83 15.21
C LEU A 1051 -22.32 16.64 14.10
N PRO A 1052 -21.95 16.72 12.81
CA PRO A 1052 -22.86 16.41 11.72
C PRO A 1052 -23.23 14.93 11.67
N HIS A 1053 -24.48 14.61 11.37
CA HIS A 1053 -24.97 13.24 11.28
C HIS A 1053 -24.26 12.43 10.19
N SER A 1054 -23.97 13.06 9.04
CA SER A 1054 -23.37 12.37 7.87
C SER A 1054 -22.01 11.73 8.14
N VAL A 1055 -21.29 12.20 9.16
CA VAL A 1055 -19.97 11.70 9.53
C VAL A 1055 -19.95 10.91 10.83
N ALA A 1056 -21.04 10.96 11.60
CA ALA A 1056 -21.15 10.37 12.93
C ALA A 1056 -20.94 8.85 12.91
N PHE A 1057 -21.42 8.19 11.86
CA PHE A 1057 -21.36 6.74 11.70
C PHE A 1057 -20.62 6.39 10.41
N PHE A 1058 -19.99 5.21 10.37
CA PHE A 1058 -19.47 4.64 9.13
C PHE A 1058 -20.57 4.47 8.08
N SER A 1059 -20.22 4.60 6.80
CA SER A 1059 -21.11 4.22 5.70
C SER A 1059 -21.54 2.75 5.81
N SER A 1060 -20.60 1.89 6.19
CA SER A 1060 -20.85 0.48 6.47
C SER A 1060 -19.75 -0.08 7.37
N VAL A 1061 -20.10 -0.98 8.28
CA VAL A 1061 -19.18 -1.87 8.98
C VAL A 1061 -19.31 -3.27 8.41
N GLU A 1062 -18.20 -3.85 8.02
CA GLU A 1062 -18.16 -5.16 7.38
C GLU A 1062 -17.94 -6.26 8.41
N VAL A 1063 -18.71 -7.33 8.28
CA VAL A 1063 -18.60 -8.57 9.06
C VAL A 1063 -18.41 -9.71 8.09
N ASP A 1064 -17.22 -10.32 8.10
CA ASP A 1064 -16.84 -11.33 7.13
C ASP A 1064 -16.06 -12.49 7.79
N LYS A 1065 -15.89 -13.59 7.07
CA LYS A 1065 -14.98 -14.69 7.43
C LYS A 1065 -13.57 -14.48 6.86
N VAL A 1066 -13.41 -13.59 5.90
CA VAL A 1066 -12.11 -13.27 5.29
C VAL A 1066 -11.81 -11.78 5.35
N LEU A 1067 -10.53 -11.43 5.28
CA LEU A 1067 -10.11 -10.05 5.19
C LEU A 1067 -10.13 -9.56 3.73
N ARG A 1068 -11.16 -8.82 3.35
CA ARG A 1068 -11.26 -8.13 2.05
C ARG A 1068 -11.81 -6.71 2.23
N LYS A 1069 -11.59 -5.83 1.25
CA LYS A 1069 -12.03 -4.42 1.34
C LYS A 1069 -13.54 -4.26 1.19
N GLU A 1070 -14.15 -5.05 0.31
CA GLU A 1070 -15.58 -5.04 0.03
C GLU A 1070 -16.09 -6.47 0.20
N CYS A 1071 -17.09 -6.67 1.05
CA CYS A 1071 -17.57 -7.99 1.45
C CYS A 1071 -18.28 -8.79 0.34
N ASP A 1072 -18.67 -8.13 -0.75
CA ASP A 1072 -19.30 -8.72 -1.94
C ASP A 1072 -18.28 -9.14 -3.01
N ASN A 1073 -17.02 -8.70 -2.90
CA ASN A 1073 -15.99 -9.02 -3.86
C ASN A 1073 -15.51 -10.48 -3.68
N ASP A 1074 -15.73 -11.31 -4.69
CA ASP A 1074 -15.37 -12.74 -4.69
C ASP A 1074 -13.85 -13.00 -4.87
N CYS A 1075 -13.03 -11.94 -5.00
CA CYS A 1075 -11.57 -12.01 -5.14
C CYS A 1075 -11.10 -12.96 -6.26
N VAL A 1076 -11.71 -12.83 -7.44
CA VAL A 1076 -11.30 -13.56 -8.65
C VAL A 1076 -10.02 -12.96 -9.20
N THR A 1077 -8.98 -13.78 -9.32
CA THR A 1077 -7.65 -13.42 -9.83
C THR A 1077 -7.14 -14.53 -10.76
N PRO A 1078 -6.03 -14.34 -11.49
CA PRO A 1078 -5.48 -15.40 -12.33
C PRO A 1078 -5.05 -16.65 -11.53
N SER A 1079 -4.60 -16.48 -10.29
CA SER A 1079 -4.27 -17.58 -9.36
C SER A 1079 -5.50 -18.17 -8.67
N ASN A 1080 -6.61 -17.44 -8.62
CA ASN A 1080 -7.89 -17.90 -8.08
C ASN A 1080 -9.04 -17.67 -9.09
N PRO A 1081 -9.09 -18.44 -10.19
CA PRO A 1081 -10.05 -18.22 -11.27
C PRO A 1081 -11.51 -18.51 -10.86
N HIS A 1082 -11.70 -19.35 -9.84
CA HIS A 1082 -13.03 -19.73 -9.34
C HIS A 1082 -13.57 -18.83 -8.23
N GLY A 1083 -12.78 -17.87 -7.74
CA GLY A 1083 -13.18 -16.97 -6.65
C GLY A 1083 -13.30 -17.68 -5.30
N LEU A 1084 -13.58 -16.91 -4.26
CA LEU A 1084 -13.70 -17.39 -2.87
C LEU A 1084 -14.92 -18.31 -2.68
N HIS A 1085 -16.04 -17.98 -3.34
CA HIS A 1085 -17.28 -18.73 -3.19
C HIS A 1085 -17.18 -20.16 -3.72
N LYS A 1086 -16.68 -20.35 -4.95
CA LYS A 1086 -16.55 -21.69 -5.54
C LYS A 1086 -15.22 -22.36 -5.20
N GLY A 1087 -14.12 -21.60 -5.16
CA GLY A 1087 -12.77 -22.15 -4.97
C GLY A 1087 -12.46 -22.52 -3.51
N TYR A 1088 -12.97 -21.74 -2.55
CA TYR A 1088 -12.68 -21.89 -1.12
C TYR A 1088 -13.92 -22.20 -0.27
N GLY A 1089 -15.13 -22.16 -0.84
CA GLY A 1089 -16.38 -22.38 -0.11
C GLY A 1089 -16.75 -21.22 0.82
N ILE A 1090 -16.22 -20.03 0.58
CA ILE A 1090 -16.41 -18.85 1.45
C ILE A 1090 -17.46 -17.94 0.82
N GLY A 1091 -18.58 -17.76 1.52
CA GLY A 1091 -19.68 -16.89 1.08
C GLY A 1091 -19.35 -15.39 1.09
N THR A 1092 -20.32 -14.59 0.65
CA THR A 1092 -20.25 -13.13 0.79
C THR A 1092 -20.43 -12.72 2.24
N GLY A 1093 -19.70 -11.69 2.66
CA GLY A 1093 -19.84 -11.11 4.00
C GLY A 1093 -21.07 -10.21 4.12
N GLU A 1094 -21.23 -9.59 5.28
CA GLU A 1094 -22.32 -8.67 5.58
C GLU A 1094 -21.81 -7.23 5.71
N ALA A 1095 -22.39 -6.31 4.92
CA ALA A 1095 -22.22 -4.86 5.07
C ALA A 1095 -23.35 -4.29 5.92
N LEU A 1096 -23.03 -3.80 7.12
CA LEU A 1096 -23.98 -3.30 8.09
C LEU A 1096 -23.86 -1.77 8.21
N ASP A 1097 -24.89 -1.07 7.74
CA ASP A 1097 -25.10 0.32 8.14
C ASP A 1097 -25.54 0.40 9.62
N ILE A 1098 -25.57 1.61 10.18
CA ILE A 1098 -25.92 1.82 11.58
C ILE A 1098 -27.32 1.28 11.95
N TYR A 1099 -28.29 1.36 11.05
CA TYR A 1099 -29.67 0.91 11.31
C TYR A 1099 -29.72 -0.61 11.43
N LYS A 1100 -29.11 -1.32 10.47
CA LYS A 1100 -28.97 -2.78 10.49
C LYS A 1100 -28.13 -3.26 11.66
N ALA A 1101 -27.06 -2.54 12.01
CA ALA A 1101 -26.22 -2.88 13.15
C ALA A 1101 -27.01 -2.82 14.47
N ILE A 1102 -27.84 -1.79 14.67
CA ILE A 1102 -28.70 -1.66 15.87
C ILE A 1102 -29.73 -2.79 15.92
N GLU A 1103 -30.39 -3.07 14.79
CA GLU A 1103 -31.40 -4.12 14.68
C GLU A 1103 -30.81 -5.49 15.01
N LYS A 1104 -29.69 -5.86 14.38
CA LYS A 1104 -29.03 -7.16 14.60
C LYS A 1104 -28.37 -7.30 15.97
N ALA A 1105 -27.89 -6.20 16.55
CA ALA A 1105 -27.36 -6.19 17.91
C ALA A 1105 -28.48 -6.15 18.99
N ASN A 1106 -29.75 -6.19 18.60
CA ASN A 1106 -30.94 -6.09 19.47
C ASN A 1106 -30.99 -4.80 20.32
N GLY A 1107 -30.22 -3.77 19.99
CA GLY A 1107 -30.16 -2.51 20.76
C GLY A 1107 -29.89 -2.65 22.28
N GLN A 1108 -29.47 -3.82 22.77
CA GLN A 1108 -29.39 -4.09 24.21
C GLN A 1108 -28.15 -3.47 24.83
N TYR A 1109 -28.38 -2.66 25.87
CA TYR A 1109 -27.39 -1.90 26.65
C TYR A 1109 -26.73 -2.70 27.78
N SER A 1110 -27.36 -3.78 28.26
CA SER A 1110 -26.98 -4.48 29.50
C SER A 1110 -25.55 -5.03 29.52
N TRP A 1111 -24.98 -5.35 28.36
CA TRP A 1111 -23.63 -5.95 28.26
C TRP A 1111 -22.48 -4.94 28.23
N TRP A 1112 -22.75 -3.64 28.03
CA TRP A 1112 -21.70 -2.60 28.05
C TRP A 1112 -21.22 -2.33 29.48
N ASN A 1113 -22.04 -2.65 30.48
CA ASN A 1113 -21.74 -2.51 31.90
C ASN A 1113 -21.27 -3.81 32.57
N SER A 1114 -21.29 -4.96 31.89
CA SER A 1114 -20.97 -6.25 32.55
C SER A 1114 -19.48 -6.50 32.81
N GLN A 1115 -18.60 -5.51 32.63
CA GLN A 1115 -17.23 -5.57 33.15
C GLN A 1115 -17.16 -5.62 34.70
N GLN A 1116 -18.27 -5.45 35.42
CA GLN A 1116 -18.30 -5.54 36.89
C GLN A 1116 -18.97 -6.79 37.48
N THR A 1117 -19.54 -7.72 36.71
CA THR A 1117 -20.40 -8.78 37.29
C THR A 1117 -20.22 -10.20 36.74
N ASP A 1118 -19.04 -10.58 36.23
CA ASP A 1118 -18.70 -12.00 36.01
C ASP A 1118 -17.85 -12.55 37.18
N LYS A 1119 -18.28 -12.23 38.41
CA LYS A 1119 -17.97 -13.01 39.62
C LYS A 1119 -19.28 -13.56 40.16
N ARG A 1120 -19.81 -14.62 39.53
CA ARG A 1120 -20.73 -15.58 40.15
C ARG A 1120 -20.58 -16.94 39.51
#